data_AF-A0A0L0D4D2-F1
#
_entry.id   AF-A0A0L0D4D2-F1
#
_cell.length_a   1.000
_cell.length_b   1.000
_cell.length_c   1.000
_cell.angle_alpha   90.00
_cell.angle_beta   90.00
_cell.angle_gamma   90.00
#
_symmetry.space_group_name_H-M   'P 1'
#
loop_
_entity.id
_entity.type
_entity.pdbx_description
1 polymer ?
#
loop_
_entity_poly.entity_id
_entity_poly.type
_entity_poly.pdbx_seq_one_letter_code
_entity_poly.pdbx_strand_id
1 'polypeptide(L)'
;MIVSDKLRLARGWDVVIGCASSATIVLVTNDGSATFAPPTVIASEFVNGIAHLTTALIDADAHWDLVAASAGNSSVVWIRNIDSAGSFAAPQLVADNLDAVAAVAVGDVNGDGSNDVVAAVENAQQIVWIANNGTGTFALPLVIDSGSLNGVRAVALGDINGDGRLDVAATPAFEDVVVWYANHVAINGTFSSRRIAMTATDDVSDVVLADLDSDGILDIAAVSLADDKLAWARGVDGAGTFSPQIVVSTALNGARSVIAVDVDSDGDLDLVASAVYANMLYWAENVSPARGFGPAQRLAVDFTDPSALAVADIDGDGRRDIIASSAAGTGPVAWFRNTPPSSTWSSDITITSTADGIRHITVADIDADGDLDVVYVNYGDDSIRWVSNTNGAADFADPRTITTVADGVTAAAAADIDNDGDLDLVSVSERDSKVAWYENLDGRGSFGPQQVITTTHPGAFALRALDFDHSGSIDIIYAAVDDDSIVYLSNTDGRGSFASPVVVNAACAGAASVAVADLNDDSEFDVIVACRGSDKVEWHAGVGDGSFGPAQPVETTLNRPVDVQPADMDADGDIDVVIVASLSAAVVWRENSDSAGTFTTTNTIASGVDLAGIASVTVADFDLDGDLDIAVAIFDENVFSWFENYASGVSWSSKRDMYSGSGAFAITAADIDADGDSDLIVGTQYSDKLVMLTRYLRGPFHNYSAPAVAYAPTSLACSSAPHTLACITESLGALSWCEQQTLLLPSADFVNCRRDTHILIERPVALAPLSSSGRVAINCTAAGGGVTFRVTPHSSPLIDTLGHLAISGIDIVGMTTGRSSLYASPGIRADGAGVRLRLAALTVSPYLHEGRGGALLASGGAELDLAAVTMTHNSASFRGGRSLPLAPAPGSPLPI
;
A
#
# COMPACT_ATOMS: atom_id res chain seq x y z
N MET A 1 -6.83 1.73 23.53
CA MET A 1 -6.10 2.95 23.97
C MET A 1 -6.11 3.91 22.78
N ILE A 2 -5.73 5.18 22.91
CA ILE A 2 -5.69 6.09 21.74
C ILE A 2 -4.24 6.62 21.58
N VAL A 3 -3.35 5.69 21.20
CA VAL A 3 -1.92 5.79 20.81
C VAL A 3 -1.68 6.48 19.44
N SER A 4 -1.25 7.75 19.43
CA SER A 4 -1.25 8.61 18.24
C SER A 4 -0.14 8.31 17.25
N ASP A 5 -0.57 7.94 16.06
CA ASP A 5 0.18 7.62 14.86
C ASP A 5 1.40 8.51 14.59
N LYS A 6 2.43 7.90 13.98
CA LYS A 6 3.87 8.24 14.06
C LYS A 6 4.22 9.74 13.94
N LEU A 7 4.01 10.49 15.01
CA LEU A 7 4.37 11.90 15.16
C LEU A 7 5.86 12.12 14.80
N ARG A 8 6.22 12.79 13.70
CA ARG A 8 7.62 12.98 13.27
C ARG A 8 8.29 14.13 14.12
N LEU A 9 8.86 13.81 15.29
CA LEU A 9 9.73 14.62 16.20
C LEU A 9 11.21 14.22 16.08
N ALA A 10 12.19 14.93 16.67
CA ALA A 10 13.59 14.71 16.28
C ALA A 10 14.26 13.36 16.56
N ARG A 11 13.66 12.53 17.41
CA ARG A 11 14.01 11.18 17.82
C ARG A 11 12.72 10.41 18.02
N GLY A 12 11.60 10.84 17.46
CA GLY A 12 11.56 10.45 16.06
C GLY A 12 10.20 10.28 15.47
N TRP A 13 9.92 9.06 15.03
CA TRP A 13 8.57 8.58 15.18
C TRP A 13 8.27 8.57 16.68
N ASP A 14 7.37 9.45 17.12
CA ASP A 14 6.96 9.63 18.50
C ASP A 14 5.55 9.06 18.76
N VAL A 15 5.18 8.90 20.03
CA VAL A 15 3.86 8.33 20.42
C VAL A 15 3.18 9.33 21.32
N VAL A 16 1.97 9.73 20.93
CA VAL A 16 1.13 10.59 21.77
C VAL A 16 -0.11 9.82 22.22
N ILE A 17 -0.19 9.44 23.50
CA ILE A 17 -1.30 8.64 24.00
C ILE A 17 -2.40 9.54 24.57
N GLY A 18 -3.52 9.60 23.87
CA GLY A 18 -4.83 9.95 24.40
C GLY A 18 -5.38 8.84 25.29
N CYS A 19 -5.55 9.15 26.58
CA CYS A 19 -6.14 8.20 27.52
C CYS A 19 -7.64 8.48 27.71
N ALA A 20 -8.50 7.56 27.27
CA ALA A 20 -9.95 7.66 27.46
C ALA A 20 -10.41 7.68 28.95
N SER A 21 -9.51 7.49 29.93
CA SER A 21 -9.83 7.47 31.36
C SER A 21 -9.00 8.42 32.25
N SER A 22 -8.09 9.22 31.67
CA SER A 22 -7.41 10.31 32.39
C SER A 22 -7.41 11.58 31.55
N ALA A 23 -7.54 12.75 32.21
CA ALA A 23 -7.56 14.06 31.55
C ALA A 23 -6.14 14.53 31.17
N THR A 24 -5.47 13.70 30.38
CA THR A 24 -4.07 13.87 29.99
C THR A 24 -3.85 13.24 28.62
N ILE A 25 -3.21 14.00 27.73
CA ILE A 25 -2.50 13.43 26.59
C ILE A 25 -1.01 13.41 26.97
N VAL A 26 -0.40 12.23 26.87
CA VAL A 26 1.02 12.02 27.20
C VAL A 26 1.81 11.79 25.93
N LEU A 27 2.89 12.54 25.77
CA LEU A 27 3.92 12.24 24.79
C LEU A 27 4.90 11.28 25.46
N VAL A 28 5.10 10.13 24.85
CA VAL A 28 6.12 9.19 25.29
C VAL A 28 7.35 9.42 24.41
N THR A 29 8.08 10.51 24.71
CA THR A 29 9.40 10.76 24.12
C THR A 29 10.39 9.66 24.49
N ASN A 30 11.48 9.64 23.74
CA ASN A 30 12.15 8.39 23.21
C ASN A 30 13.64 8.79 23.79
N ASP A 31 14.49 7.91 24.39
CA ASP A 31 15.96 8.18 24.65
C ASP A 31 17.02 7.29 23.92
N GLY A 32 16.69 6.46 22.94
CA GLY A 32 17.60 5.86 21.98
C GLY A 32 17.79 4.35 22.05
N SER A 33 17.37 3.61 23.11
CA SER A 33 17.31 2.11 23.21
C SER A 33 15.97 1.55 23.75
N ALA A 34 15.74 0.24 23.82
CA ALA A 34 14.61 -0.44 24.48
C ALA A 34 14.25 -0.26 26.00
N THR A 35 13.82 0.92 26.52
CA THR A 35 12.78 1.03 27.61
C THR A 35 12.03 2.39 27.71
N PHE A 36 11.18 2.81 26.74
CA PHE A 36 10.48 4.13 26.66
C PHE A 36 10.57 5.06 27.90
N ALA A 37 11.27 6.20 27.80
CA ALA A 37 11.45 7.08 28.95
C ALA A 37 10.10 7.64 29.46
N PRO A 38 9.94 7.85 30.79
CA PRO A 38 8.61 7.90 31.41
C PRO A 38 7.64 8.91 30.77
N PRO A 39 6.40 8.49 30.42
CA PRO A 39 5.43 9.32 29.69
C PRO A 39 5.28 10.74 30.26
N THR A 40 5.55 11.73 29.42
CA THR A 40 5.50 13.14 29.78
C THR A 40 4.16 13.75 29.40
N VAL A 41 3.50 14.42 30.34
CA VAL A 41 2.19 15.04 30.11
C VAL A 41 2.38 16.34 29.32
N ILE A 42 2.13 16.30 28.00
CA ILE A 42 2.16 17.48 27.14
C ILE A 42 0.87 18.29 27.21
N ALA A 43 -0.26 17.64 27.46
CA ALA A 43 -1.53 18.31 27.68
C ALA A 43 -2.28 17.72 28.87
N SER A 44 -2.73 18.59 29.77
CA SER A 44 -3.67 18.26 30.85
C SER A 44 -4.83 19.27 30.97
N GLU A 45 -4.90 20.20 30.02
CA GLU A 45 -6.00 21.18 29.90
C GLU A 45 -6.82 20.83 28.66
N PHE A 46 -8.15 20.94 28.77
CA PHE A 46 -9.14 20.63 27.72
C PHE A 46 -9.23 19.17 27.21
N VAL A 47 -8.35 18.25 27.63
CA VAL A 47 -8.18 16.90 27.05
C VAL A 47 -8.71 15.73 27.90
N ASN A 48 -9.98 15.74 28.31
CA ASN A 48 -10.61 14.64 29.06
C ASN A 48 -11.40 13.69 28.15
N GLY A 49 -11.33 12.38 28.41
CA GLY A 49 -12.14 11.38 27.71
C GLY A 49 -11.98 11.47 26.21
N ILE A 50 -10.74 11.37 25.74
CA ILE A 50 -10.41 11.31 24.31
C ILE A 50 -11.13 10.10 23.71
N ALA A 51 -12.00 10.34 22.73
CA ALA A 51 -12.75 9.31 22.01
C ALA A 51 -12.14 9.03 20.63
N HIS A 52 -11.52 10.05 20.06
CA HIS A 52 -10.63 10.00 18.92
C HIS A 52 -9.58 11.12 19.09
N LEU A 53 -8.42 10.96 18.47
CA LEU A 53 -7.27 11.87 18.49
C LEU A 53 -6.57 11.64 17.17
N THR A 54 -5.68 12.54 16.78
CA THR A 54 -4.97 12.43 15.51
C THR A 54 -3.93 13.54 15.35
N THR A 55 -3.00 13.42 14.39
CA THR A 55 -2.06 14.49 14.01
C THR A 55 -2.37 15.06 12.64
N ALA A 56 -3.52 15.73 12.54
CA ALA A 56 -3.72 16.82 11.61
C ALA A 56 -2.81 18.01 11.94
N LEU A 57 -2.91 18.97 11.05
CA LEU A 57 -2.07 20.12 11.00
C LEU A 57 -2.90 21.40 11.14
N ILE A 58 -2.32 22.50 11.63
CA ILE A 58 -3.02 23.69 12.16
C ILE A 58 -2.45 25.12 11.74
N ASP A 59 -1.29 25.34 11.06
CA ASP A 59 -0.59 26.67 10.91
C ASP A 59 0.71 26.91 10.03
N ALA A 60 1.57 25.96 9.58
CA ALA A 60 2.70 25.91 8.52
C ALA A 60 4.29 26.34 8.42
N ASP A 61 5.46 26.10 9.12
CA ASP A 61 6.30 25.66 10.34
C ASP A 61 6.50 24.24 11.05
N ALA A 62 7.23 23.26 10.48
CA ALA A 62 7.02 21.79 10.50
C ALA A 62 6.94 20.89 11.75
N HIS A 63 6.78 21.46 12.93
CA HIS A 63 6.61 20.76 14.20
C HIS A 63 5.46 19.73 14.18
N TRP A 64 5.69 18.43 14.51
CA TRP A 64 4.60 17.43 14.50
C TRP A 64 3.65 17.50 15.71
N ASP A 65 2.33 17.59 15.47
CA ASP A 65 1.30 17.93 16.49
C ASP A 65 -0.17 17.67 16.10
N LEU A 66 -1.12 17.94 16.99
CA LEU A 66 -2.31 17.11 17.26
C LEU A 66 -3.67 17.83 17.24
N VAL A 67 -4.71 17.12 16.78
CA VAL A 67 -6.14 17.44 16.92
C VAL A 67 -6.85 16.34 17.73
N ALA A 68 -7.58 16.70 18.78
CA ALA A 68 -8.18 15.74 19.71
C ALA A 68 -9.71 15.89 19.84
N ALA A 69 -10.46 14.81 19.55
CA ALA A 69 -11.87 14.67 19.91
C ALA A 69 -12.01 14.38 21.41
N SER A 70 -12.02 15.43 22.22
CA SER A 70 -12.21 15.32 23.66
C SER A 70 -13.69 15.24 24.00
N ALA A 71 -14.30 14.06 23.90
CA ALA A 71 -15.70 13.82 24.25
C ALA A 71 -16.01 14.28 25.69
N GLY A 72 -15.09 14.02 26.63
CA GLY A 72 -15.20 14.39 28.03
C GLY A 72 -15.11 15.90 28.33
N ASN A 73 -14.56 16.72 27.42
CA ASN A 73 -14.65 18.18 27.46
C ASN A 73 -15.70 18.75 26.48
N SER A 74 -16.22 17.94 25.57
CA SER A 74 -17.11 18.35 24.47
C SER A 74 -16.50 19.44 23.59
N SER A 75 -15.22 19.24 23.26
CA SER A 75 -14.39 20.16 22.49
C SER A 75 -13.43 19.42 21.56
N VAL A 76 -13.11 20.07 20.45
CA VAL A 76 -11.92 19.76 19.65
C VAL A 76 -10.76 20.59 20.21
N VAL A 77 -9.63 19.94 20.47
CA VAL A 77 -8.44 20.58 21.05
C VAL A 77 -7.27 20.45 20.08
N TRP A 78 -6.58 21.55 19.84
CA TRP A 78 -5.32 21.61 19.11
C TRP A 78 -4.17 21.74 20.11
N ILE A 79 -3.10 21.00 19.90
CA ILE A 79 -1.93 21.05 20.79
C ILE A 79 -0.71 21.34 19.92
N ARG A 80 -0.39 22.63 19.71
CA ARG A 80 0.76 23.05 18.89
C ARG A 80 2.04 22.45 19.43
N ASN A 81 2.84 21.83 18.58
CA ASN A 81 4.23 21.53 18.87
C ASN A 81 5.07 22.74 18.44
N ILE A 82 6.00 23.17 19.28
CA ILE A 82 6.77 24.41 19.08
C ILE A 82 8.27 24.19 18.98
N ASP A 83 8.69 22.92 19.04
CA ASP A 83 10.03 22.47 18.74
C ASP A 83 9.98 21.00 18.29
N SER A 84 11.10 20.36 18.02
CA SER A 84 11.22 18.94 17.74
C SER A 84 11.44 18.03 18.94
N ALA A 85 11.81 18.61 20.08
CA ALA A 85 11.99 17.98 21.38
C ALA A 85 10.69 17.48 21.99
N GLY A 86 9.57 17.65 21.26
CA GLY A 86 8.26 17.40 21.79
C GLY A 86 7.93 18.38 22.90
N SER A 87 8.47 19.60 22.86
CA SER A 87 7.90 20.73 23.60
C SER A 87 6.65 21.16 22.87
N PHE A 88 5.52 20.69 23.39
CA PHE A 88 4.23 21.21 22.99
C PHE A 88 3.92 22.51 23.75
N ALA A 89 3.31 23.46 23.06
CA ALA A 89 2.67 24.62 23.67
C ALA A 89 1.50 24.20 24.57
N ALA A 90 1.03 25.13 25.40
CA ALA A 90 -0.21 24.95 26.12
C ALA A 90 -1.38 24.69 25.13
N PRO A 91 -2.23 23.66 25.37
CA PRO A 91 -3.32 23.30 24.47
C PRO A 91 -4.24 24.48 24.11
N GLN A 92 -4.49 24.63 22.83
CA GLN A 92 -5.41 25.59 22.25
C GLN A 92 -6.73 24.91 21.90
N LEU A 93 -7.81 25.69 21.82
CA LEU A 93 -9.15 25.15 21.65
C LEU A 93 -9.67 25.49 20.26
N VAL A 94 -9.86 24.47 19.43
CA VAL A 94 -10.40 24.58 18.06
C VAL A 94 -11.88 24.97 18.12
N ALA A 95 -12.65 24.22 18.91
CA ALA A 95 -14.06 24.49 19.19
C ALA A 95 -14.48 23.87 20.53
N ASP A 96 -15.37 24.53 21.26
CA ASP A 96 -16.02 24.00 22.47
C ASP A 96 -17.54 23.94 22.32
N ASN A 97 -18.22 23.43 23.34
CA ASN A 97 -19.67 23.34 23.44
C ASN A 97 -20.34 22.48 22.34
N LEU A 98 -19.61 21.53 21.74
CA LEU A 98 -20.13 20.67 20.67
C LEU A 98 -21.09 19.57 21.20
N ASP A 99 -20.90 19.11 22.44
CA ASP A 99 -21.58 17.97 23.10
C ASP A 99 -21.18 16.58 22.54
N ALA A 100 -20.15 15.98 23.16
CA ALA A 100 -19.58 14.67 22.86
C ALA A 100 -19.20 14.43 21.39
N VAL A 101 -18.00 14.89 21.00
CA VAL A 101 -17.34 14.49 19.74
C VAL A 101 -16.83 13.05 19.88
N ALA A 102 -17.30 12.13 19.03
CA ALA A 102 -16.95 10.71 19.07
C ALA A 102 -15.81 10.36 18.11
N ALA A 103 -15.85 10.93 16.90
CA ALA A 103 -14.72 10.96 15.97
C ALA A 103 -14.48 12.42 15.52
N VAL A 104 -13.22 12.80 15.37
CA VAL A 104 -12.88 13.81 14.36
C VAL A 104 -12.45 13.08 13.10
N ALA A 105 -12.47 13.82 12.02
CA ALA A 105 -12.19 13.46 10.64
C ALA A 105 -12.20 14.84 9.94
N VAL A 106 -11.15 15.24 9.25
CA VAL A 106 -10.79 16.67 9.11
C VAL A 106 -10.36 16.93 7.64
N GLY A 107 -10.34 18.16 7.12
CA GLY A 107 -9.80 18.46 5.77
C GLY A 107 -10.35 19.72 5.05
N ASP A 108 -9.86 19.99 3.84
CA ASP A 108 -10.17 21.13 2.93
C ASP A 108 -11.59 21.13 2.34
N VAL A 109 -12.67 21.28 3.11
CA VAL A 109 -14.04 21.43 2.52
C VAL A 109 -14.11 22.42 1.38
N ASN A 110 -13.31 23.45 1.58
CA ASN A 110 -13.16 24.70 0.89
C ASN A 110 -12.20 24.67 -0.29
N GLY A 111 -11.33 23.67 -0.48
CA GLY A 111 -10.41 23.70 -1.63
C GLY A 111 -9.49 24.93 -1.68
N ASP A 112 -9.31 25.61 -0.54
CA ASP A 112 -8.49 26.82 -0.44
C ASP A 112 -7.11 26.53 0.16
N GLY A 113 -6.98 25.33 0.74
CA GLY A 113 -5.79 24.83 1.37
C GLY A 113 -5.81 25.00 2.89
N SER A 114 -6.92 24.70 3.59
CA SER A 114 -7.03 25.04 5.03
C SER A 114 -7.61 23.99 6.01
N ASN A 115 -7.20 22.70 6.07
CA ASN A 115 -7.90 21.62 6.82
C ASN A 115 -8.77 22.08 7.95
N ASP A 116 -10.03 21.84 7.71
CA ASP A 116 -11.09 22.21 8.58
C ASP A 116 -11.49 20.98 9.39
N VAL A 117 -11.74 21.11 10.69
CA VAL A 117 -12.10 19.93 11.47
C VAL A 117 -13.55 19.52 11.16
N VAL A 118 -13.81 18.30 10.66
CA VAL A 118 -15.11 17.66 10.89
C VAL A 118 -15.10 16.97 12.25
N ALA A 119 -16.25 17.04 12.89
CA ALA A 119 -16.54 16.30 14.09
C ALA A 119 -17.84 15.51 13.88
N ALA A 120 -17.79 14.19 14.06
CA ALA A 120 -18.98 13.39 14.38
C ALA A 120 -19.34 13.65 15.84
N VAL A 121 -20.45 14.36 16.03
CA VAL A 121 -20.91 14.84 17.33
C VAL A 121 -22.08 13.95 17.78
N GLU A 122 -21.78 12.90 18.54
CA GLU A 122 -22.68 11.77 18.83
C GLU A 122 -23.94 12.22 19.59
N ASN A 123 -23.79 13.05 20.64
CA ASN A 123 -24.92 13.53 21.44
C ASN A 123 -25.74 14.60 20.69
N ALA A 124 -25.08 15.51 19.98
CA ALA A 124 -25.77 16.54 19.19
C ALA A 124 -26.45 15.97 17.93
N GLN A 125 -26.04 14.76 17.49
CA GLN A 125 -26.43 14.12 16.24
C GLN A 125 -26.09 15.00 15.03
N GLN A 126 -24.85 15.49 15.00
CA GLN A 126 -24.37 16.40 13.96
C GLN A 126 -23.06 15.91 13.35
N ILE A 127 -22.85 16.29 12.10
CA ILE A 127 -21.53 16.40 11.50
C ILE A 127 -21.27 17.90 11.33
N VAL A 128 -20.18 18.41 11.91
CA VAL A 128 -19.86 19.85 11.89
C VAL A 128 -18.46 20.10 11.35
N TRP A 129 -18.37 20.96 10.34
CA TRP A 129 -17.18 21.48 9.68
C TRP A 129 -16.64 22.71 10.43
N ILE A 130 -15.34 22.80 10.71
CA ILE A 130 -14.73 23.89 11.47
C ILE A 130 -13.57 24.47 10.67
N ALA A 131 -13.90 25.44 9.80
CA ALA A 131 -12.94 25.95 8.84
C ALA A 131 -11.67 26.53 9.48
N ASN A 132 -10.50 26.34 8.89
CA ASN A 132 -9.28 26.99 9.35
C ASN A 132 -8.79 28.07 8.35
N ASN A 133 -7.76 28.85 8.70
CA ASN A 133 -7.34 30.06 8.00
C ASN A 133 -5.89 30.07 7.49
N GLY A 134 -5.12 29.01 7.78
CA GLY A 134 -3.69 29.12 8.00
C GLY A 134 -3.36 29.09 9.49
N THR A 135 -2.70 30.12 10.00
CA THR A 135 -2.14 30.37 11.36
C THR A 135 -2.92 29.94 12.64
N GLY A 136 -3.53 28.76 12.71
CA GLY A 136 -4.17 28.19 13.89
C GLY A 136 -5.39 28.94 14.38
N THR A 137 -6.01 29.73 13.51
CA THR A 137 -7.10 30.64 13.84
C THR A 137 -8.38 30.20 13.13
N PHE A 138 -9.00 29.18 13.71
CA PHE A 138 -10.25 28.58 13.26
C PHE A 138 -11.42 29.57 13.16
N ALA A 139 -12.26 29.32 12.17
CA ALA A 139 -13.60 29.86 12.04
C ALA A 139 -14.58 29.19 13.04
N LEU A 140 -15.83 29.65 13.02
CA LEU A 140 -16.90 29.05 13.81
C LEU A 140 -17.45 27.79 13.12
N PRO A 141 -17.80 26.73 13.87
CA PRO A 141 -18.36 25.50 13.28
C PRO A 141 -19.61 25.73 12.41
N LEU A 142 -19.59 25.21 11.18
CA LEU A 142 -20.74 25.08 10.29
C LEU A 142 -21.28 23.64 10.34
N VAL A 143 -22.58 23.48 10.46
CA VAL A 143 -23.21 22.14 10.47
C VAL A 143 -23.37 21.63 9.03
N ILE A 144 -22.77 20.48 8.71
CA ILE A 144 -22.96 19.76 7.44
C ILE A 144 -24.34 19.10 7.44
N ASP A 145 -24.61 18.28 8.46
CA ASP A 145 -25.95 17.76 8.72
C ASP A 145 -26.25 17.67 10.23
N SER A 146 -27.53 17.80 10.54
CA SER A 146 -28.15 17.60 11.86
C SER A 146 -29.52 16.91 11.73
N GLY A 147 -29.83 16.39 10.54
CA GLY A 147 -31.11 15.82 10.13
C GLY A 147 -31.23 14.33 10.44
N SER A 148 -31.13 13.98 11.72
CA SER A 148 -31.10 12.60 12.25
C SER A 148 -29.86 11.81 11.83
N LEU A 149 -28.90 11.78 12.76
CA LEU A 149 -27.66 11.01 12.72
C LEU A 149 -27.51 10.30 14.08
N ASN A 150 -28.45 9.40 14.38
CA ASN A 150 -28.58 8.83 15.73
C ASN A 150 -27.41 7.91 16.08
N GLY A 151 -26.54 8.36 16.99
CA GLY A 151 -25.34 7.63 17.38
C GLY A 151 -24.27 7.61 16.29
N VAL A 152 -23.98 8.76 15.66
CA VAL A 152 -22.87 8.87 14.71
C VAL A 152 -21.53 8.59 15.42
N ARG A 153 -20.87 7.48 15.07
CA ARG A 153 -19.65 6.98 15.75
C ARG A 153 -18.37 7.20 14.98
N ALA A 154 -18.42 7.04 13.66
CA ALA A 154 -17.33 7.31 12.75
C ALA A 154 -17.84 8.15 11.57
N VAL A 155 -16.89 8.86 11.02
CA VAL A 155 -16.93 9.63 9.78
C VAL A 155 -15.69 9.17 9.03
N ALA A 156 -15.85 8.81 7.76
CA ALA A 156 -14.78 8.39 6.87
C ALA A 156 -15.18 8.85 5.47
N LEU A 157 -14.23 9.36 4.71
CA LEU A 157 -14.46 10.63 4.08
C LEU A 157 -13.78 10.66 2.70
N GLY A 158 -14.32 9.85 1.80
CA GLY A 158 -13.85 9.73 0.42
C GLY A 158 -14.73 10.51 -0.54
N ASP A 159 -14.19 10.91 -1.68
CA ASP A 159 -15.06 11.27 -2.79
C ASP A 159 -15.71 9.97 -3.26
N ILE A 160 -17.03 9.92 -3.20
CA ILE A 160 -17.81 8.72 -3.48
C ILE A 160 -18.40 8.82 -4.89
N ASN A 161 -18.20 9.95 -5.57
CA ASN A 161 -18.95 10.36 -6.74
C ASN A 161 -18.13 10.87 -7.94
N GLY A 162 -16.81 10.68 -7.89
CA GLY A 162 -15.91 10.78 -9.05
C GLY A 162 -15.65 12.22 -9.50
N ASP A 163 -15.66 13.19 -8.58
CA ASP A 163 -15.81 14.60 -8.93
C ASP A 163 -14.67 15.55 -8.49
N GLY A 164 -13.65 15.02 -7.81
CA GLY A 164 -12.47 15.73 -7.30
C GLY A 164 -12.71 16.46 -5.99
N ARG A 165 -13.75 16.10 -5.22
CA ARG A 165 -14.07 16.67 -3.90
C ARG A 165 -14.66 15.62 -3.00
N LEU A 166 -14.30 15.70 -1.73
CA LEU A 166 -14.53 14.59 -0.83
C LEU A 166 -15.92 14.65 -0.21
N ASP A 167 -16.52 13.48 -0.09
CA ASP A 167 -17.92 13.31 0.20
C ASP A 167 -18.09 12.59 1.53
N VAL A 168 -18.48 13.35 2.55
CA VAL A 168 -18.57 12.81 3.91
C VAL A 168 -19.39 11.53 3.97
N ALA A 169 -18.83 10.37 4.30
CA ALA A 169 -19.58 9.22 4.77
C ALA A 169 -19.61 9.16 6.31
N ALA A 170 -20.67 8.59 6.86
CA ALA A 170 -20.88 8.52 8.31
C ALA A 170 -21.65 7.28 8.75
N THR A 171 -21.38 6.83 9.98
CA THR A 171 -22.01 5.67 10.64
C THR A 171 -22.93 6.11 11.77
N PRO A 172 -24.20 6.52 11.48
CA PRO A 172 -25.24 6.63 12.50
C PRO A 172 -25.60 5.23 13.00
N ALA A 173 -24.87 4.75 14.00
CA ALA A 173 -24.88 3.37 14.47
C ALA A 173 -26.28 2.85 14.83
N PHE A 174 -27.14 3.74 15.34
CA PHE A 174 -28.52 3.42 15.73
C PHE A 174 -29.58 3.72 14.65
N GLU A 175 -29.16 3.93 13.39
CA GLU A 175 -30.04 3.92 12.20
C GLU A 175 -29.78 2.71 11.28
N ASP A 176 -28.86 1.81 11.64
CA ASP A 176 -28.50 0.56 10.94
C ASP A 176 -28.10 0.74 9.45
N VAL A 177 -27.52 1.90 9.14
CA VAL A 177 -27.10 2.33 7.81
C VAL A 177 -25.75 3.02 7.82
N VAL A 178 -25.10 3.06 6.65
CA VAL A 178 -24.00 3.98 6.37
C VAL A 178 -24.50 5.00 5.35
N VAL A 179 -24.32 6.30 5.64
CA VAL A 179 -24.81 7.43 4.83
C VAL A 179 -23.65 8.19 4.20
N TRP A 180 -23.91 8.99 3.16
CA TRP A 180 -22.88 9.87 2.57
C TRP A 180 -23.41 11.21 2.01
N TYR A 181 -22.54 12.21 1.86
CA TYR A 181 -22.90 13.61 1.55
C TYR A 181 -21.93 14.29 0.57
N ALA A 182 -22.27 14.34 -0.72
CA ALA A 182 -21.36 14.90 -1.72
C ALA A 182 -20.97 16.39 -1.53
N ASN A 183 -19.72 16.78 -1.79
CA ASN A 183 -19.22 18.17 -1.70
C ASN A 183 -19.21 18.89 -3.07
N HIS A 184 -19.43 20.22 -3.12
CA HIS A 184 -19.80 20.90 -4.36
C HIS A 184 -19.10 22.24 -4.72
N VAL A 185 -18.56 23.08 -3.81
CA VAL A 185 -17.88 24.35 -4.21
C VAL A 185 -16.79 24.82 -3.23
N ALA A 186 -15.61 25.06 -3.78
CA ALA A 186 -14.35 25.38 -3.10
C ALA A 186 -14.12 26.88 -2.76
N ILE A 187 -14.88 27.49 -1.83
CA ILE A 187 -14.42 28.46 -0.78
C ILE A 187 -15.54 28.74 0.30
N ASN A 188 -16.67 28.02 0.30
CA ASN A 188 -17.83 28.33 1.19
C ASN A 188 -18.59 27.08 1.70
N GLY A 189 -18.08 25.87 1.46
CA GLY A 189 -18.59 24.59 1.96
C GLY A 189 -20.10 24.36 1.86
N THR A 190 -20.55 23.84 0.71
CA THR A 190 -21.95 23.45 0.50
C THR A 190 -22.06 21.99 0.11
N PHE A 191 -22.58 21.17 1.02
CA PHE A 191 -22.79 19.74 0.82
C PHE A 191 -24.16 19.42 0.21
N SER A 192 -24.26 18.24 -0.41
CA SER A 192 -25.51 17.67 -0.90
C SER A 192 -26.33 17.04 0.22
N SER A 193 -27.61 16.76 -0.04
CA SER A 193 -28.49 16.10 0.93
C SER A 193 -28.10 14.62 1.11
N ARG A 194 -28.16 14.13 2.37
CA ARG A 194 -27.82 12.75 2.76
C ARG A 194 -28.27 11.68 1.77
N ARG A 195 -27.32 10.83 1.39
CA ARG A 195 -27.46 9.63 0.56
C ARG A 195 -27.23 8.40 1.45
N ILE A 196 -27.56 7.20 0.97
CA ILE A 196 -27.37 5.95 1.73
C ILE A 196 -26.48 5.03 0.90
N ALA A 197 -25.37 4.61 1.48
CA ALA A 197 -24.42 3.68 0.87
C ALA A 197 -24.76 2.22 1.23
N MET A 198 -24.93 1.92 2.52
CA MET A 198 -25.25 0.56 3.00
C MET A 198 -26.41 0.55 4.00
N THR A 199 -27.12 -0.58 4.07
CA THR A 199 -28.26 -0.81 4.98
C THR A 199 -28.19 -2.21 5.60
N ALA A 200 -28.77 -2.38 6.79
CA ALA A 200 -28.81 -3.62 7.58
C ALA A 200 -27.45 -4.02 8.18
N THR A 201 -26.85 -3.06 8.89
CA THR A 201 -25.61 -3.19 9.67
C THR A 201 -25.91 -2.81 11.13
N ASP A 202 -26.24 -3.81 11.96
CA ASP A 202 -26.78 -3.63 13.32
C ASP A 202 -25.72 -3.09 14.30
N ASP A 203 -25.91 -1.88 14.81
CA ASP A 203 -24.90 -1.14 15.61
C ASP A 203 -23.57 -0.93 14.83
N VAL A 204 -23.67 -0.46 13.59
CA VAL A 204 -22.50 -0.21 12.71
C VAL A 204 -21.53 0.75 13.38
N SER A 205 -20.31 0.26 13.61
CA SER A 205 -19.34 0.89 14.52
C SER A 205 -18.09 1.39 13.82
N ASP A 206 -17.85 0.93 12.60
CA ASP A 206 -16.85 1.50 11.71
C ASP A 206 -17.24 1.32 10.25
N VAL A 207 -16.70 2.20 9.41
CA VAL A 207 -16.83 2.18 7.95
C VAL A 207 -15.44 2.30 7.34
N VAL A 208 -15.20 1.48 6.34
CA VAL A 208 -14.15 1.67 5.35
C VAL A 208 -14.86 1.91 4.02
N LEU A 209 -14.56 3.01 3.34
CA LEU A 209 -14.67 2.98 1.89
C LEU A 209 -13.35 2.40 1.38
N ALA A 210 -13.38 1.59 0.33
CA ALA A 210 -12.21 1.00 -0.34
C ALA A 210 -12.63 0.40 -1.69
N ASP A 211 -11.78 0.44 -2.71
CA ASP A 211 -11.99 -0.29 -3.95
C ASP A 211 -11.55 -1.75 -3.74
N LEU A 212 -12.46 -2.63 -3.34
CA LEU A 212 -12.16 -3.98 -2.83
C LEU A 212 -12.39 -5.09 -3.87
N ASP A 213 -12.75 -4.73 -5.11
CA ASP A 213 -12.59 -5.62 -6.26
C ASP A 213 -11.88 -4.99 -7.46
N SER A 214 -11.14 -3.90 -7.19
CA SER A 214 -10.31 -3.10 -8.12
C SER A 214 -11.00 -2.82 -9.45
N ASP A 215 -12.20 -2.24 -9.34
CA ASP A 215 -13.01 -1.81 -10.49
C ASP A 215 -12.92 -0.31 -10.77
N GLY A 216 -12.14 0.42 -9.96
CA GLY A 216 -11.91 1.85 -10.06
C GLY A 216 -12.94 2.70 -9.28
N ILE A 217 -13.79 2.08 -8.46
CA ILE A 217 -14.86 2.74 -7.74
C ILE A 217 -14.74 2.44 -6.24
N LEU A 218 -15.05 3.42 -5.39
CA LEU A 218 -15.21 3.15 -3.97
C LEU A 218 -16.35 2.16 -3.70
N ASP A 219 -15.99 1.01 -3.15
CA ASP A 219 -16.90 0.20 -2.35
C ASP A 219 -16.99 0.76 -0.93
N ILE A 220 -17.88 0.16 -0.15
CA ILE A 220 -18.04 0.43 1.27
C ILE A 220 -18.09 -0.88 2.04
N ALA A 221 -17.06 -1.19 2.80
CA ALA A 221 -17.12 -2.22 3.82
C ALA A 221 -17.35 -1.61 5.21
N ALA A 222 -17.96 -2.37 6.11
CA ALA A 222 -18.30 -1.91 7.44
C ALA A 222 -18.36 -3.07 8.41
N VAL A 223 -18.21 -2.74 9.70
CA VAL A 223 -18.42 -3.69 10.79
C VAL A 223 -19.55 -3.27 11.70
N SER A 224 -20.44 -4.23 11.94
CA SER A 224 -21.59 -4.08 12.82
C SER A 224 -21.40 -4.88 14.10
N LEU A 225 -21.40 -4.16 15.23
CA LEU A 225 -20.96 -4.67 16.54
C LEU A 225 -21.98 -5.62 17.17
N ALA A 226 -23.27 -5.49 16.80
CA ALA A 226 -24.35 -6.29 17.37
C ALA A 226 -24.66 -7.58 16.57
N ASP A 227 -24.20 -7.69 15.31
CA ASP A 227 -24.39 -8.88 14.47
C ASP A 227 -23.08 -9.57 14.01
N ASP A 228 -21.96 -9.27 14.70
CA ASP A 228 -20.64 -9.92 14.58
C ASP A 228 -20.06 -9.94 13.15
N LYS A 229 -20.42 -8.93 12.35
CA LYS A 229 -20.35 -8.98 10.89
C LYS A 229 -19.28 -8.06 10.32
N LEU A 230 -18.59 -8.58 9.31
CA LEU A 230 -17.90 -7.84 8.27
C LEU A 230 -18.76 -7.88 7.00
N ALA A 231 -19.20 -6.71 6.53
CA ALA A 231 -19.98 -6.54 5.31
C ALA A 231 -19.22 -5.66 4.31
N TRP A 232 -19.55 -5.83 3.03
CA TRP A 232 -18.97 -5.13 1.88
C TRP A 232 -20.08 -4.84 0.86
N ALA A 233 -20.23 -3.61 0.38
CA ALA A 233 -21.19 -3.23 -0.65
C ALA A 233 -20.43 -2.44 -1.72
N ARG A 234 -20.48 -2.92 -2.97
CA ARG A 234 -19.61 -2.40 -4.03
C ARG A 234 -20.02 -1.06 -4.60
N GLY A 235 -19.07 -0.30 -5.11
CA GLY A 235 -19.31 0.71 -6.14
C GLY A 235 -19.98 0.09 -7.37
N VAL A 236 -20.65 0.92 -8.18
CA VAL A 236 -21.38 0.41 -9.37
C VAL A 236 -21.32 1.37 -10.57
N ASP A 237 -21.16 2.68 -10.35
CA ASP A 237 -21.24 3.69 -11.41
C ASP A 237 -20.30 4.89 -11.29
N GLY A 238 -19.37 4.91 -10.33
CA GLY A 238 -18.49 6.06 -10.07
C GLY A 238 -19.21 7.32 -9.59
N ALA A 239 -20.53 7.29 -9.38
CA ALA A 239 -21.36 8.42 -8.96
C ALA A 239 -22.00 8.20 -7.56
N GLY A 240 -21.46 7.22 -6.83
CA GLY A 240 -21.86 6.85 -5.48
C GLY A 240 -23.15 6.03 -5.38
N THR A 241 -23.49 5.28 -6.44
CA THR A 241 -24.45 4.18 -6.34
C THR A 241 -23.73 2.93 -5.85
N PHE A 242 -24.17 2.38 -4.71
CA PHE A 242 -23.62 1.16 -4.14
C PHE A 242 -24.51 -0.08 -4.39
N SER A 243 -23.89 -1.27 -4.32
CA SER A 243 -24.57 -2.56 -4.38
C SER A 243 -25.32 -2.88 -3.08
N PRO A 244 -26.22 -3.89 -3.06
CA PRO A 244 -26.64 -4.51 -1.81
C PRO A 244 -25.43 -5.12 -1.08
N GLN A 245 -25.47 -5.17 0.26
CA GLN A 245 -24.36 -5.75 1.03
C GLN A 245 -24.11 -7.23 0.70
N ILE A 246 -22.83 -7.57 0.63
CA ILE A 246 -22.21 -8.88 0.58
C ILE A 246 -21.67 -9.13 2.00
N VAL A 247 -22.08 -10.24 2.61
CA VAL A 247 -21.61 -10.61 3.95
C VAL A 247 -20.31 -11.40 3.81
N VAL A 248 -19.20 -10.76 4.16
CA VAL A 248 -17.85 -11.33 4.10
C VAL A 248 -17.64 -12.35 5.22
N SER A 249 -18.04 -12.00 6.44
CA SER A 249 -17.95 -12.89 7.59
C SER A 249 -18.93 -12.52 8.69
N THR A 250 -19.36 -13.51 9.47
CA THR A 250 -20.12 -13.35 10.73
C THR A 250 -19.42 -14.06 11.90
N ALA A 251 -18.08 -14.15 11.85
CA ALA A 251 -17.26 -14.81 12.86
C ALA A 251 -16.59 -13.83 13.84
N LEU A 252 -16.78 -12.52 13.63
CA LEU A 252 -16.04 -11.45 14.28
C LEU A 252 -16.81 -11.01 15.53
N ASN A 253 -16.73 -11.82 16.59
CA ASN A 253 -17.45 -11.53 17.84
C ASN A 253 -17.05 -10.15 18.40
N GLY A 254 -17.99 -9.19 18.35
CA GLY A 254 -17.73 -7.78 18.59
C GLY A 254 -16.90 -7.11 17.50
N ALA A 255 -17.33 -7.18 16.24
CA ALA A 255 -16.68 -6.51 15.12
C ALA A 255 -16.69 -4.98 15.33
N ARG A 256 -15.51 -4.35 15.52
CA ARG A 256 -15.42 -2.95 15.99
C ARG A 256 -14.69 -2.00 15.06
N SER A 257 -13.69 -2.47 14.31
CA SER A 257 -12.91 -1.70 13.32
C SER A 257 -12.58 -2.63 12.15
N VAL A 258 -12.67 -2.14 10.92
CA VAL A 258 -12.42 -2.88 9.67
C VAL A 258 -11.45 -2.12 8.81
N ILE A 259 -10.45 -2.82 8.29
CA ILE A 259 -9.38 -2.24 7.50
C ILE A 259 -9.37 -2.91 6.13
N ALA A 260 -9.13 -2.14 5.09
CA ALA A 260 -8.84 -2.60 3.74
C ALA A 260 -7.32 -2.67 3.59
N VAL A 261 -6.82 -3.85 3.26
CA VAL A 261 -5.44 -4.29 3.44
C VAL A 261 -5.28 -5.52 2.58
N ASP A 262 -4.21 -5.70 1.85
CA ASP A 262 -3.80 -7.04 1.48
C ASP A 262 -2.68 -7.54 2.40
N VAL A 263 -2.69 -8.85 2.65
CA VAL A 263 -1.81 -9.54 3.57
C VAL A 263 -1.01 -10.69 2.92
N ASP A 264 -1.30 -11.17 1.70
CA ASP A 264 -0.57 -12.33 1.12
C ASP A 264 0.14 -12.15 -0.23
N SER A 265 0.13 -10.94 -0.81
CA SER A 265 1.08 -10.50 -1.86
C SER A 265 0.96 -11.22 -3.21
N ASP A 266 -0.17 -11.02 -3.92
CA ASP A 266 -0.45 -11.57 -5.28
C ASP A 266 -1.68 -11.01 -6.10
N GLY A 267 -1.99 -9.70 -6.16
CA GLY A 267 -3.08 -9.03 -6.93
C GLY A 267 -4.40 -8.41 -6.34
N ASP A 268 -5.00 -8.79 -5.19
CA ASP A 268 -6.37 -8.56 -4.69
C ASP A 268 -6.51 -7.92 -3.27
N LEU A 269 -7.26 -6.82 -3.06
CA LEU A 269 -7.35 -6.18 -1.72
C LEU A 269 -8.21 -6.93 -0.68
N ASP A 270 -7.62 -7.36 0.45
CA ASP A 270 -8.32 -8.06 1.55
C ASP A 270 -9.07 -7.13 2.54
N LEU A 271 -9.72 -7.76 3.53
CA LEU A 271 -10.28 -7.09 4.70
C LEU A 271 -9.75 -7.70 6.00
N VAL A 272 -8.99 -6.94 6.80
CA VAL A 272 -8.64 -7.31 8.18
C VAL A 272 -9.48 -6.53 9.18
N ALA A 273 -10.28 -7.24 9.97
CA ALA A 273 -11.19 -6.61 10.92
C ALA A 273 -10.95 -7.11 12.36
N SER A 274 -11.10 -6.20 13.32
CA SER A 274 -10.90 -6.47 14.74
C SER A 274 -12.20 -6.88 15.43
N ALA A 275 -12.13 -7.98 16.18
CA ALA A 275 -13.24 -8.56 16.92
C ALA A 275 -12.97 -8.43 18.43
N VAL A 276 -13.47 -7.36 19.06
CA VAL A 276 -13.09 -6.93 20.42
C VAL A 276 -13.70 -7.78 21.54
N TYR A 277 -14.64 -8.69 21.23
CA TYR A 277 -15.09 -9.73 22.15
C TYR A 277 -14.48 -11.11 21.83
N ALA A 278 -13.82 -11.26 20.67
CA ALA A 278 -13.02 -12.44 20.34
C ALA A 278 -11.55 -12.32 20.77
N ASN A 279 -11.03 -11.10 20.96
CA ASN A 279 -9.61 -10.77 21.07
C ASN A 279 -8.79 -11.26 19.86
N MET A 280 -9.30 -11.02 18.64
CA MET A 280 -8.70 -11.55 17.41
C MET A 280 -8.78 -10.53 16.27
N LEU A 281 -7.73 -10.53 15.43
CA LEU A 281 -7.77 -9.98 14.08
C LEU A 281 -8.17 -11.10 13.11
N TYR A 282 -9.14 -10.81 12.24
CA TYR A 282 -9.62 -11.72 11.21
C TYR A 282 -9.24 -11.18 9.84
N TRP A 283 -8.55 -11.98 9.04
CA TRP A 283 -8.13 -11.67 7.67
C TRP A 283 -9.05 -12.38 6.69
N ALA A 284 -9.88 -11.65 5.96
CA ALA A 284 -10.64 -12.19 4.86
C ALA A 284 -9.85 -11.99 3.56
N GLU A 285 -8.95 -12.94 3.27
CA GLU A 285 -8.27 -13.17 1.98
C GLU A 285 -9.23 -12.94 0.80
N ASN A 286 -8.90 -12.07 -0.15
CA ASN A 286 -9.67 -11.81 -1.35
C ASN A 286 -9.22 -12.79 -2.44
N VAL A 287 -10.15 -13.60 -2.97
CA VAL A 287 -9.81 -14.78 -3.79
C VAL A 287 -10.32 -14.64 -5.23
N SER A 288 -9.95 -13.54 -5.88
CA SER A 288 -10.37 -12.94 -7.16
C SER A 288 -11.65 -12.07 -7.11
N PRO A 289 -11.74 -10.96 -7.89
CA PRO A 289 -12.81 -9.96 -7.74
C PRO A 289 -14.18 -10.51 -8.14
N ALA A 290 -14.14 -11.40 -9.13
CA ALA A 290 -15.27 -12.19 -9.61
C ALA A 290 -15.78 -13.23 -8.58
N ARG A 291 -15.12 -13.36 -7.42
CA ARG A 291 -15.49 -14.27 -6.31
C ARG A 291 -15.66 -13.53 -4.99
N GLY A 292 -14.89 -12.46 -4.78
CA GLY A 292 -14.73 -11.80 -3.49
C GLY A 292 -14.09 -12.71 -2.46
N PHE A 293 -14.20 -12.29 -1.21
CA PHE A 293 -13.48 -12.86 -0.08
C PHE A 293 -13.70 -14.36 0.21
N GLY A 294 -12.60 -15.01 0.55
CA GLY A 294 -12.50 -16.31 1.17
C GLY A 294 -12.94 -16.31 2.66
N PRO A 295 -12.84 -17.47 3.33
CA PRO A 295 -13.28 -17.61 4.70
C PRO A 295 -12.30 -16.93 5.66
N ALA A 296 -12.76 -15.87 6.35
CA ALA A 296 -11.96 -15.07 7.28
C ALA A 296 -11.03 -15.92 8.21
N GLN A 297 -9.75 -15.87 7.88
CA GLN A 297 -8.60 -16.47 8.53
C GLN A 297 -8.24 -15.73 9.84
N ARG A 298 -7.20 -16.20 10.55
CA ARG A 298 -6.66 -15.55 11.76
C ARG A 298 -5.17 -15.34 11.59
N LEU A 299 -4.74 -14.08 11.53
CA LEU A 299 -3.32 -13.73 11.33
C LEU A 299 -2.49 -14.00 12.58
N ALA A 300 -2.90 -13.39 13.70
CA ALA A 300 -2.13 -13.37 14.93
C ALA A 300 -2.88 -14.04 16.09
N VAL A 301 -2.11 -14.66 16.97
CA VAL A 301 -2.51 -15.03 18.33
C VAL A 301 -1.47 -14.47 19.29
N ASP A 302 -1.88 -13.42 20.02
CA ASP A 302 -1.14 -12.82 21.14
C ASP A 302 0.24 -12.17 20.82
N PHE A 303 0.33 -11.40 19.72
CA PHE A 303 1.42 -10.44 19.46
C PHE A 303 0.91 -9.00 19.73
N THR A 304 1.70 -8.14 20.38
CA THR A 304 1.20 -6.89 21.00
C THR A 304 1.91 -5.63 20.49
N ASP A 305 1.16 -4.54 20.25
CA ASP A 305 1.70 -3.16 20.14
C ASP A 305 2.88 -3.01 19.15
N PRO A 306 2.69 -3.24 17.84
CA PRO A 306 3.73 -3.05 16.83
C PRO A 306 4.02 -1.56 16.59
N SER A 307 5.31 -1.22 16.52
CA SER A 307 5.80 0.17 16.67
C SER A 307 6.78 0.61 15.57
N ALA A 308 7.51 -0.34 14.99
CA ALA A 308 8.37 -0.13 13.83
C ALA A 308 8.45 -1.38 12.97
N LEU A 309 8.89 -1.16 11.73
CA LEU A 309 8.71 -2.08 10.63
C LEU A 309 9.84 -1.90 9.61
N ALA A 310 10.29 -2.99 9.01
CA ALA A 310 10.99 -3.01 7.74
C ALA A 310 10.51 -4.19 6.90
N VAL A 311 10.57 -4.05 5.58
CA VAL A 311 10.10 -5.03 4.61
C VAL A 311 11.23 -5.26 3.60
N ALA A 312 11.71 -6.50 3.51
CA ALA A 312 12.88 -6.88 2.72
C ALA A 312 12.92 -8.41 2.49
N ASP A 313 13.65 -8.88 1.47
CA ASP A 313 13.91 -10.31 1.25
C ASP A 313 14.99 -10.80 2.24
N ILE A 314 14.56 -11.10 3.48
CA ILE A 314 15.46 -11.38 4.61
C ILE A 314 16.06 -12.79 4.54
N ASP A 315 15.44 -13.75 3.84
CA ASP A 315 16.05 -15.07 3.58
C ASP A 315 16.43 -15.36 2.12
N GLY A 316 16.48 -14.32 1.29
CA GLY A 316 17.01 -14.39 -0.08
C GLY A 316 16.28 -15.37 -0.98
N ASP A 317 15.04 -15.75 -0.63
CA ASP A 317 14.24 -16.73 -1.35
C ASP A 317 13.27 -16.10 -2.36
N GLY A 318 13.32 -14.77 -2.50
CA GLY A 318 12.65 -13.98 -3.53
C GLY A 318 11.25 -13.50 -3.16
N ARG A 319 10.92 -13.46 -1.86
CA ARG A 319 9.71 -12.80 -1.32
C ARG A 319 10.13 -11.92 -0.16
N ARG A 320 9.53 -10.72 -0.04
CA ARG A 320 9.83 -9.88 1.12
C ARG A 320 9.13 -10.43 2.36
N ASP A 321 9.89 -10.51 3.44
CA ASP A 321 9.41 -10.80 4.78
C ASP A 321 9.14 -9.50 5.53
N ILE A 322 8.36 -9.61 6.61
CA ILE A 322 8.11 -8.51 7.53
C ILE A 322 9.00 -8.68 8.76
N ILE A 323 9.81 -7.66 9.05
CA ILE A 323 10.36 -7.48 10.38
C ILE A 323 9.47 -6.47 11.10
N ALA A 324 8.75 -6.93 12.12
CA ALA A 324 7.87 -6.09 12.94
C ALA A 324 8.24 -6.18 14.41
N SER A 325 8.04 -5.09 15.14
CA SER A 325 8.59 -4.97 16.48
C SER A 325 7.66 -4.32 17.49
N SER A 326 7.55 -4.96 18.65
CA SER A 326 6.63 -4.63 19.74
C SER A 326 7.15 -3.52 20.67
N ALA A 327 6.22 -2.79 21.28
CA ALA A 327 6.43 -1.68 22.22
C ALA A 327 5.71 -1.80 23.57
N ALA A 328 4.89 -2.85 23.80
CA ALA A 328 4.10 -3.01 25.03
C ALA A 328 4.95 -3.48 26.22
N GLY A 329 5.87 -2.64 26.70
CA GLY A 329 6.94 -3.02 27.61
C GLY A 329 7.98 -3.88 26.87
N THR A 330 8.55 -4.89 27.54
CA THR A 330 9.51 -5.83 26.90
C THR A 330 8.81 -6.74 25.90
N GLY A 331 8.59 -6.22 24.71
CA GLY A 331 8.00 -6.90 23.57
C GLY A 331 9.05 -7.52 22.63
N PRO A 332 8.60 -8.37 21.69
CA PRO A 332 9.46 -8.94 20.67
C PRO A 332 9.73 -8.01 19.49
N VAL A 333 10.98 -7.96 19.00
CA VAL A 333 11.22 -7.83 17.55
C VAL A 333 11.06 -9.22 16.98
N ALA A 334 10.30 -9.38 15.91
CA ALA A 334 10.10 -10.65 15.26
C ALA A 334 10.15 -10.55 13.74
N TRP A 335 10.69 -11.59 13.13
CA TRP A 335 10.62 -11.86 11.71
C TRP A 335 9.42 -12.78 11.43
N PHE A 336 8.62 -12.38 10.47
CA PHE A 336 7.46 -13.10 9.98
C PHE A 336 7.78 -13.56 8.57
N ARG A 337 8.13 -14.85 8.42
CA ARG A 337 8.47 -15.41 7.12
C ARG A 337 7.23 -15.59 6.26
N ASN A 338 7.28 -15.09 5.03
CA ASN A 338 6.31 -15.43 3.99
C ASN A 338 6.58 -16.87 3.49
N THR A 339 5.78 -17.86 3.91
CA THR A 339 5.99 -19.28 3.56
C THR A 339 4.93 -19.86 2.61
N PRO A 340 5.31 -20.58 1.53
CA PRO A 340 4.34 -21.20 0.62
C PRO A 340 3.56 -22.38 1.27
N PRO A 341 2.26 -22.55 0.95
CA PRO A 341 1.41 -21.68 0.12
C PRO A 341 0.97 -20.41 0.87
N SER A 342 0.67 -19.34 0.11
CA SER A 342 0.49 -17.95 0.59
C SER A 342 -0.44 -17.79 1.80
N SER A 343 -1.49 -18.61 1.90
CA SER A 343 -2.42 -18.66 3.04
C SER A 343 -1.84 -19.16 4.38
N THR A 344 -0.52 -19.30 4.53
CA THR A 344 0.12 -19.65 5.81
C THR A 344 1.43 -18.93 6.11
N TRP A 345 1.38 -17.96 7.03
CA TRP A 345 2.54 -17.43 7.75
C TRP A 345 3.19 -18.50 8.64
N SER A 346 4.51 -18.45 8.83
CA SER A 346 5.20 -19.28 9.82
C SER A 346 4.87 -18.83 11.25
N SER A 347 5.21 -19.66 12.25
CA SER A 347 5.38 -19.13 13.61
C SER A 347 6.46 -18.05 13.60
N ASP A 348 6.30 -17.01 14.41
CA ASP A 348 7.25 -15.90 14.53
C ASP A 348 8.64 -16.41 14.92
N ILE A 349 9.69 -15.85 14.29
CA ILE A 349 11.04 -15.92 14.85
C ILE A 349 11.28 -14.61 15.58
N THR A 350 11.11 -14.66 16.89
CA THR A 350 11.48 -13.57 17.80
C THR A 350 13.00 -13.30 17.72
N ILE A 351 13.39 -12.28 16.95
CA ILE A 351 14.75 -11.70 16.83
C ILE A 351 15.28 -11.26 18.21
N THR A 352 14.43 -10.65 19.02
CA THR A 352 14.68 -10.41 20.44
C THR A 352 13.36 -10.31 21.18
N SER A 353 13.30 -10.71 22.45
CA SER A 353 12.10 -10.63 23.31
C SER A 353 12.15 -9.48 24.32
N THR A 354 13.12 -8.58 24.19
CA THR A 354 13.38 -7.48 25.14
C THR A 354 13.64 -6.16 24.40
N ALA A 355 12.72 -5.82 23.50
CA ALA A 355 12.59 -4.52 22.86
C ALA A 355 11.41 -3.76 23.50
N ASP A 356 11.58 -2.46 23.80
CA ASP A 356 10.56 -1.66 24.50
C ASP A 356 10.54 -0.25 23.90
N GLY A 357 9.92 -0.19 22.70
CA GLY A 357 9.64 1.04 21.96
C GLY A 357 10.41 1.28 20.66
N ILE A 358 10.42 0.32 19.73
CA ILE A 358 11.17 0.47 18.45
C ILE A 358 10.49 1.50 17.57
N ARG A 359 11.25 2.30 16.83
CA ARG A 359 10.70 3.33 15.93
C ARG A 359 11.14 3.25 14.49
N HIS A 360 12.38 2.90 14.25
CA HIS A 360 12.88 2.67 12.90
C HIS A 360 13.62 1.34 12.87
N ILE A 361 13.38 0.61 11.81
CA ILE A 361 14.15 -0.57 11.46
C ILE A 361 14.75 -0.24 10.10
N THR A 362 16.07 -0.22 10.06
CA THR A 362 16.88 -0.02 8.86
C THR A 362 17.43 -1.38 8.49
N VAL A 363 17.09 -1.84 7.29
CA VAL A 363 17.60 -3.11 6.76
C VAL A 363 18.62 -2.80 5.67
N ALA A 364 19.80 -3.39 5.82
CA ALA A 364 20.96 -3.25 4.94
C ALA A 364 21.93 -4.41 5.19
N ASP A 365 22.85 -4.68 4.26
CA ASP A 365 23.98 -5.58 4.49
C ASP A 365 25.07 -4.81 5.26
N ILE A 366 25.15 -5.01 6.59
CA ILE A 366 26.00 -4.20 7.50
C ILE A 366 27.36 -4.85 7.78
N ASP A 367 27.48 -6.18 7.61
CA ASP A 367 28.77 -6.91 7.68
C ASP A 367 29.33 -7.45 6.35
N ALA A 368 28.76 -6.97 5.24
CA ALA A 368 29.22 -7.15 3.85
C ALA A 368 29.37 -8.62 3.45
N ASP A 369 28.52 -9.49 4.00
CA ASP A 369 28.52 -10.93 3.76
C ASP A 369 27.51 -11.38 2.69
N GLY A 370 26.52 -10.53 2.40
CA GLY A 370 25.51 -10.68 1.36
C GLY A 370 24.09 -10.94 1.87
N ASP A 371 23.92 -11.20 3.17
CA ASP A 371 22.62 -11.36 3.81
C ASP A 371 22.12 -10.02 4.41
N LEU A 372 20.79 -9.82 4.51
CA LEU A 372 20.22 -8.54 4.98
C LEU A 372 20.04 -8.52 6.52
N ASP A 373 20.64 -7.51 7.15
CA ASP A 373 20.68 -7.33 8.61
C ASP A 373 19.60 -6.40 9.15
N VAL A 374 19.44 -6.41 10.48
CA VAL A 374 18.43 -5.61 11.20
C VAL A 374 19.12 -4.58 12.10
N VAL A 375 19.18 -3.31 11.67
CA VAL A 375 19.51 -2.20 12.56
C VAL A 375 18.21 -1.61 13.09
N TYR A 376 17.93 -1.78 14.38
CA TYR A 376 16.75 -1.20 15.01
C TYR A 376 17.13 -0.11 16.02
N VAL A 377 16.40 1.00 15.95
CA VAL A 377 16.46 2.08 16.94
C VAL A 377 15.18 2.09 17.76
N ASN A 378 15.33 2.27 19.07
CA ASN A 378 14.35 1.86 20.07
C ASN A 378 14.36 2.84 21.26
N TYR A 379 13.39 2.86 22.19
CA TYR A 379 13.16 4.10 22.98
C TYR A 379 13.88 4.46 24.27
N GLY A 380 13.46 4.10 25.47
CA GLY A 380 14.09 4.63 26.70
C GLY A 380 15.27 3.89 27.37
N ASP A 381 16.30 3.39 26.65
CA ASP A 381 17.60 3.05 27.28
C ASP A 381 18.92 3.42 26.51
N ASP A 382 18.93 4.28 25.47
CA ASP A 382 20.15 4.93 24.85
C ASP A 382 21.01 4.56 23.50
N SER A 383 21.07 3.64 22.49
CA SER A 383 20.47 2.36 22.00
C SER A 383 20.15 2.03 20.52
N ILE A 384 20.86 2.53 19.50
CA ILE A 384 20.90 1.79 18.22
C ILE A 384 21.38 0.35 18.53
N ARG A 385 20.66 -0.68 18.07
CA ARG A 385 21.11 -2.08 18.10
C ARG A 385 21.12 -2.66 16.69
N TRP A 386 22.11 -3.49 16.40
CA TRP A 386 22.24 -4.22 15.15
C TRP A 386 22.15 -5.72 15.40
N VAL A 387 21.53 -6.45 14.47
CA VAL A 387 21.39 -7.90 14.49
C VAL A 387 21.86 -8.45 13.15
N SER A 388 22.94 -9.23 13.17
CA SER A 388 23.45 -9.93 12.00
C SER A 388 22.61 -11.16 11.66
N ASN A 389 22.20 -11.31 10.40
CA ASN A 389 21.39 -12.40 9.85
C ASN A 389 22.31 -13.52 9.30
N THR A 390 22.85 -14.35 10.19
CA THR A 390 24.13 -15.07 9.97
C THR A 390 24.14 -16.21 8.94
N ASN A 391 23.10 -16.35 8.11
CA ASN A 391 22.97 -17.41 7.11
C ASN A 391 21.91 -17.20 6.02
N GLY A 392 21.34 -16.00 5.87
CA GLY A 392 20.29 -15.73 4.89
C GLY A 392 19.07 -16.64 5.08
N ALA A 393 18.75 -16.95 6.34
CA ALA A 393 17.65 -17.84 6.74
C ALA A 393 17.17 -17.58 8.17
N ALA A 394 17.30 -16.34 8.65
CA ALA A 394 16.87 -15.87 9.97
C ALA A 394 17.50 -16.59 11.18
N ASP A 395 18.73 -17.10 11.05
CA ASP A 395 19.58 -17.43 12.20
C ASP A 395 20.22 -16.13 12.74
N PHE A 396 19.36 -15.28 13.29
CA PHE A 396 19.73 -13.99 13.85
C PHE A 396 20.61 -14.15 15.09
N ALA A 397 21.70 -13.38 15.15
CA ALA A 397 22.57 -13.35 16.33
C ALA A 397 21.91 -12.66 17.54
N ASP A 398 22.52 -12.80 18.73
CA ASP A 398 22.18 -11.95 19.88
C ASP A 398 22.39 -10.46 19.49
N PRO A 399 21.41 -9.55 19.71
CA PRO A 399 21.52 -8.15 19.31
C PRO A 399 22.74 -7.44 19.87
N ARG A 400 23.51 -6.79 18.99
CA ARG A 400 24.71 -6.02 19.31
C ARG A 400 24.34 -4.54 19.51
N THR A 401 24.50 -4.06 20.74
CA THR A 401 24.34 -2.65 21.09
C THR A 401 25.46 -1.80 20.47
N ILE A 402 25.12 -0.82 19.63
CA ILE A 402 26.07 0.07 18.94
C ILE A 402 26.43 1.28 19.81
N THR A 403 25.45 1.86 20.49
CA THR A 403 25.61 3.02 21.39
C THR A 403 24.75 2.82 22.64
N THR A 404 25.01 3.52 23.74
CA THR A 404 24.04 3.72 24.84
C THR A 404 24.20 5.15 25.38
N VAL A 405 24.25 6.13 24.47
CA VAL A 405 24.48 7.57 24.72
C VAL A 405 23.87 8.47 23.61
N ALA A 406 22.77 8.07 22.99
CA ALA A 406 22.13 8.74 21.86
C ALA A 406 20.74 9.36 22.16
N ASP A 407 20.37 9.59 23.43
CA ASP A 407 19.19 10.29 24.06
C ASP A 407 17.95 10.48 23.16
N GLY A 408 17.65 9.48 22.34
CA GLY A 408 16.43 9.22 21.59
C GLY A 408 16.61 8.47 20.25
N VAL A 409 17.67 8.75 19.48
CA VAL A 409 18.05 8.16 18.17
C VAL A 409 16.93 7.51 17.31
N THR A 410 16.56 8.07 16.13
CA THR A 410 15.40 7.51 15.40
C THR A 410 15.40 7.37 13.88
N ALA A 411 16.09 8.19 13.12
CA ALA A 411 16.59 7.68 11.84
C ALA A 411 18.04 7.36 12.10
N ALA A 412 18.37 6.07 12.02
CA ALA A 412 19.71 5.63 11.66
C ALA A 412 19.63 5.24 10.18
N ALA A 413 20.26 6.02 9.29
CA ALA A 413 20.44 5.58 7.90
C ALA A 413 21.80 4.89 7.77
N ALA A 414 21.85 3.84 6.95
CA ALA A 414 23.09 3.23 6.52
C ALA A 414 23.60 3.97 5.27
N ALA A 415 24.85 4.40 5.29
CA ALA A 415 25.52 5.07 4.19
C ALA A 415 27.04 5.01 4.39
N ASP A 416 27.82 5.05 3.32
CA ASP A 416 29.28 5.22 3.38
C ASP A 416 29.57 6.72 3.65
N ILE A 417 29.88 7.09 4.90
CA ILE A 417 30.10 8.49 5.32
C ILE A 417 31.57 8.90 5.14
N ASP A 418 32.47 7.93 5.01
CA ASP A 418 33.92 8.08 5.06
C ASP A 418 34.66 7.67 3.76
N ASN A 419 33.91 7.20 2.75
CA ASN A 419 34.33 6.82 1.41
C ASN A 419 35.40 5.70 1.40
N ASP A 420 35.38 4.78 2.37
CA ASP A 420 36.24 3.60 2.38
C ASP A 420 35.59 2.35 1.74
N GLY A 421 34.26 2.35 1.61
CA GLY A 421 33.46 1.31 0.94
C GLY A 421 32.58 0.46 1.87
N ASP A 422 32.68 0.64 3.19
CA ASP A 422 31.85 -0.05 4.18
C ASP A 422 30.63 0.83 4.60
N LEU A 423 29.50 0.23 5.02
CA LEU A 423 28.32 1.00 5.43
C LEU A 423 28.40 1.46 6.89
N ASP A 424 28.60 2.76 7.10
CA ASP A 424 28.44 3.42 8.39
C ASP A 424 26.96 3.56 8.77
N LEU A 425 26.72 4.04 9.99
CA LEU A 425 25.42 4.57 10.38
C LEU A 425 25.52 6.06 10.69
N VAL A 426 24.63 6.86 10.10
CA VAL A 426 24.36 8.24 10.54
C VAL A 426 23.03 8.26 11.29
N SER A 427 23.06 8.83 12.50
CA SER A 427 21.87 9.04 13.33
C SER A 427 21.55 10.50 13.59
N VAL A 428 20.27 10.83 13.44
CA VAL A 428 19.66 12.13 13.77
C VAL A 428 18.91 12.03 15.07
N SER A 429 19.02 13.10 15.87
CA SER A 429 18.49 13.07 17.22
C SER A 429 18.16 14.47 17.92
N GLU A 430 16.89 14.68 18.33
CA GLU A 430 16.13 15.36 19.47
C GLU A 430 16.72 15.74 20.85
N ARG A 431 16.46 14.98 21.94
CA ARG A 431 16.52 15.44 23.35
C ARG A 431 17.90 15.94 23.81
N ASP A 432 18.99 15.46 23.22
CA ASP A 432 20.35 16.04 23.36
C ASP A 432 20.93 16.68 22.07
N SER A 433 20.05 16.94 21.10
CA SER A 433 20.20 17.64 19.81
C SER A 433 21.27 17.17 18.81
N LYS A 434 21.95 16.04 19.03
CA LYS A 434 22.96 15.49 18.10
C LYS A 434 22.42 15.16 16.70
N VAL A 435 23.15 15.58 15.66
CA VAL A 435 23.46 14.66 14.55
C VAL A 435 24.76 13.95 14.92
N ALA A 436 24.84 12.64 14.73
CA ALA A 436 26.06 11.87 14.99
C ALA A 436 26.19 10.66 14.07
N TRP A 437 27.41 10.27 13.72
CA TRP A 437 27.69 9.05 12.94
C TRP A 437 28.55 8.04 13.72
N TYR A 438 28.59 6.80 13.24
CA TYR A 438 29.31 5.67 13.83
C TYR A 438 30.05 4.93 12.70
N GLU A 439 31.36 5.07 12.70
CA GLU A 439 32.34 4.49 11.75
C GLU A 439 32.29 2.94 11.79
N ASN A 440 32.06 2.25 10.68
CA ASN A 440 32.03 0.79 10.59
C ASN A 440 33.44 0.19 10.40
N LEU A 441 34.29 0.38 11.42
CA LEU A 441 35.76 0.18 11.50
C LEU A 441 36.43 -1.06 10.84
N ASP A 442 35.67 -2.06 10.40
CA ASP A 442 36.19 -3.27 9.75
C ASP A 442 35.28 -3.90 8.69
N GLY A 443 34.24 -3.17 8.26
CA GLY A 443 33.20 -3.65 7.35
C GLY A 443 32.39 -4.80 7.90
N ARG A 444 32.38 -5.01 9.23
CA ARG A 444 31.68 -6.12 9.90
C ARG A 444 30.85 -5.72 11.11
N GLY A 445 30.26 -4.53 11.04
CA GLY A 445 29.50 -3.90 12.11
C GLY A 445 30.29 -3.73 13.41
N SER A 446 31.63 -3.61 13.33
CA SER A 446 32.47 -3.26 14.48
C SER A 446 32.45 -1.75 14.76
N PHE A 447 31.25 -1.19 14.94
CA PHE A 447 31.03 0.25 15.04
C PHE A 447 31.92 0.96 16.06
N GLY A 448 32.48 2.10 15.63
CA GLY A 448 33.29 3.00 16.42
C GLY A 448 32.49 3.83 17.43
N PRO A 449 33.17 4.63 18.28
CA PRO A 449 32.50 5.52 19.21
C PRO A 449 31.76 6.64 18.47
N GLN A 450 30.59 7.04 18.98
CA GLN A 450 29.74 8.12 18.46
C GLN A 450 30.55 9.38 18.08
N GLN A 451 30.60 9.71 16.80
CA GLN A 451 31.15 10.96 16.28
C GLN A 451 30.01 12.00 16.18
N VAL A 452 29.93 12.91 17.14
CA VAL A 452 28.93 13.98 17.14
C VAL A 452 29.31 15.03 16.09
N ILE A 453 28.45 15.19 15.09
CA ILE A 453 28.62 16.10 13.95
C ILE A 453 28.20 17.51 14.35
N THR A 454 27.01 17.66 14.91
CA THR A 454 26.52 18.93 15.44
C THR A 454 25.49 18.71 16.54
N THR A 455 25.33 19.71 17.42
CA THR A 455 24.20 19.85 18.37
C THR A 455 23.67 21.29 18.38
N THR A 456 23.94 22.08 17.33
CA THR A 456 23.83 23.55 17.37
C THR A 456 22.48 24.10 16.96
N HIS A 457 21.75 23.35 16.14
CA HIS A 457 20.37 23.61 15.74
C HIS A 457 19.58 22.50 16.45
N PRO A 458 18.83 22.82 17.53
CA PRO A 458 18.26 21.80 18.39
C PRO A 458 17.27 20.86 17.66
N GLY A 459 16.96 19.75 18.34
CA GLY A 459 16.61 18.44 17.79
C GLY A 459 16.71 18.27 16.27
N ALA A 460 17.82 17.65 15.89
CA ALA A 460 18.08 17.22 14.53
C ALA A 460 17.27 15.97 14.17
N PHE A 461 16.53 15.95 13.05
CA PHE A 461 15.44 14.96 12.89
C PHE A 461 15.40 14.10 11.62
N ALA A 462 14.72 14.57 10.57
CA ALA A 462 14.51 13.77 9.39
C ALA A 462 15.75 14.04 8.56
N LEU A 463 16.67 13.08 8.52
CA LEU A 463 17.81 13.20 7.61
C LEU A 463 17.47 12.68 6.22
N ARG A 464 18.25 13.16 5.26
CA ARG A 464 18.66 12.39 4.08
C ARG A 464 20.19 12.45 4.02
N ALA A 465 20.81 11.35 3.63
CA ALA A 465 22.25 11.23 3.47
C ALA A 465 22.53 10.99 1.98
N LEU A 466 23.01 12.03 1.28
CA LEU A 466 23.16 12.09 -0.19
C LEU A 466 24.32 13.04 -0.55
N ASP A 467 24.83 12.95 -1.77
CA ASP A 467 25.87 13.84 -2.33
C ASP A 467 25.22 15.12 -2.90
N PHE A 468 24.91 16.10 -2.04
CA PHE A 468 24.18 17.33 -2.42
C PHE A 468 25.07 18.40 -3.08
N ASP A 469 26.39 18.38 -2.85
CA ASP A 469 27.35 19.28 -3.51
C ASP A 469 28.10 18.64 -4.68
N HIS A 470 27.68 17.44 -5.10
CA HIS A 470 28.28 16.64 -6.18
C HIS A 470 29.82 16.48 -6.05
N SER A 471 30.33 16.48 -4.80
CA SER A 471 31.74 16.23 -4.50
C SER A 471 32.13 14.76 -4.55
N GLY A 472 31.15 13.85 -4.55
CA GLY A 472 31.34 12.42 -4.32
C GLY A 472 31.49 12.09 -2.84
N SER A 473 30.82 12.84 -1.96
CA SER A 473 30.83 12.63 -0.51
C SER A 473 29.40 12.60 0.01
N ILE A 474 29.07 11.68 0.93
CA ILE A 474 27.74 11.68 1.53
C ILE A 474 27.63 12.83 2.54
N ASP A 475 26.93 13.87 2.12
CA ASP A 475 26.48 14.97 2.97
C ASP A 475 25.25 14.56 3.78
N ILE A 476 24.89 15.41 4.75
CA ILE A 476 23.63 15.27 5.48
C ILE A 476 22.84 16.56 5.32
N ILE A 477 21.63 16.48 4.75
CA ILE A 477 20.60 17.46 5.06
C ILE A 477 19.74 16.89 6.18
N TYR A 478 19.44 17.72 7.17
CA TYR A 478 18.53 17.32 8.24
C TYR A 478 17.57 18.43 8.62
N ALA A 479 16.42 17.96 9.07
CA ALA A 479 15.33 18.76 9.54
C ALA A 479 15.57 19.12 11.02
N ALA A 480 15.94 20.37 11.33
CA ALA A 480 16.25 20.83 12.69
C ALA A 480 15.01 21.47 13.32
N VAL A 481 14.09 20.62 13.75
CA VAL A 481 12.72 21.02 14.03
C VAL A 481 12.56 21.82 15.33
N ASP A 482 13.52 21.85 16.26
CA ASP A 482 13.51 22.87 17.34
C ASP A 482 13.96 24.25 16.86
N ASP A 483 14.89 24.26 15.91
CA ASP A 483 15.65 25.45 15.53
C ASP A 483 14.95 26.24 14.43
N ASP A 484 13.74 25.83 14.08
CA ASP A 484 12.98 26.44 13.00
C ASP A 484 13.72 26.41 11.65
N SER A 485 14.51 25.34 11.41
CA SER A 485 15.47 25.36 10.32
C SER A 485 15.70 24.04 9.56
N ILE A 486 16.02 24.19 8.28
CA ILE A 486 16.61 23.13 7.44
C ILE A 486 18.11 23.36 7.42
N VAL A 487 18.85 22.32 7.80
CA VAL A 487 20.28 22.42 8.04
C VAL A 487 21.03 21.43 7.17
N TYR A 488 21.91 21.99 6.34
CA TYR A 488 22.81 21.24 5.47
C TYR A 488 24.21 21.14 6.10
N LEU A 489 24.81 19.95 5.97
CA LEU A 489 26.13 19.58 6.46
C LEU A 489 26.93 18.97 5.30
N SER A 490 27.70 19.80 4.58
CA SER A 490 28.69 19.33 3.59
C SER A 490 29.78 18.48 4.28
N ASN A 491 30.08 17.30 3.74
CA ASN A 491 31.11 16.37 4.18
C ASN A 491 32.47 16.73 3.56
N THR A 492 33.06 17.83 4.06
CA THR A 492 34.10 18.62 3.36
C THR A 492 35.42 17.91 3.01
N ASP A 493 35.65 16.68 3.49
CA ASP A 493 36.81 15.87 3.12
C ASP A 493 36.49 14.43 2.72
N GLY A 494 35.20 14.09 2.64
CA GLY A 494 34.71 12.74 2.40
C GLY A 494 35.26 11.73 3.40
N ARG A 495 35.34 12.10 4.69
CA ARG A 495 35.75 11.27 5.86
C ARG A 495 34.95 11.60 7.13
N GLY A 496 33.68 11.95 6.95
CA GLY A 496 32.82 12.44 8.03
C GLY A 496 33.30 13.75 8.71
N SER A 497 34.18 14.54 8.09
CA SER A 497 34.55 15.88 8.58
C SER A 497 33.60 16.94 8.03
N PHE A 498 32.44 17.07 8.66
CA PHE A 498 31.40 17.99 8.21
C PHE A 498 31.76 19.48 8.43
N ALA A 499 31.19 20.31 7.57
CA ALA A 499 31.27 21.77 7.66
C ALA A 499 30.66 22.33 8.95
N SER A 500 30.89 23.62 9.22
CA SER A 500 29.96 24.36 10.09
C SER A 500 28.59 24.37 9.41
N PRO A 501 27.48 24.04 10.09
CA PRO A 501 26.25 23.74 9.37
C PRO A 501 25.69 24.98 8.69
N VAL A 502 25.19 24.79 7.47
CA VAL A 502 24.60 25.83 6.64
C VAL A 502 23.09 25.75 6.82
N VAL A 503 22.51 26.81 7.36
CA VAL A 503 21.06 26.93 7.44
C VAL A 503 20.53 27.28 6.05
N VAL A 504 19.98 26.27 5.35
CA VAL A 504 19.31 26.40 4.05
C VAL A 504 18.11 27.31 4.19
N ASN A 505 17.38 27.14 5.30
CA ASN A 505 16.21 27.93 5.62
C ASN A 505 16.08 28.10 7.14
N ALA A 506 15.82 29.34 7.60
CA ALA A 506 15.62 29.73 9.00
C ALA A 506 14.23 30.36 9.24
N ALA A 507 13.30 30.12 8.30
CA ALA A 507 11.93 30.61 8.28
C ALA A 507 10.95 29.61 7.67
N CYS A 508 11.42 28.44 7.23
CA CYS A 508 10.66 27.19 7.27
C CYS A 508 10.87 26.63 8.66
N ALA A 509 10.15 27.23 9.60
CA ALA A 509 10.22 26.86 10.99
C ALA A 509 9.82 25.35 11.15
N GLY A 510 10.05 24.70 12.29
CA GLY A 510 9.71 23.29 12.57
C GLY A 510 10.09 22.13 11.61
N ALA A 511 10.89 22.29 10.56
CA ALA A 511 11.34 21.25 9.60
C ALA A 511 11.15 19.73 9.94
N ALA A 512 10.16 18.99 9.39
CA ALA A 512 9.94 17.56 9.76
C ALA A 512 9.57 16.59 8.63
N SER A 513 9.24 17.06 7.43
CA SER A 513 9.54 16.30 6.22
C SER A 513 10.40 17.14 5.28
N VAL A 514 11.32 16.45 4.62
CA VAL A 514 12.34 17.00 3.72
C VAL A 514 12.43 16.04 2.56
N ALA A 515 12.05 16.52 1.38
CA ALA A 515 12.17 15.79 0.12
C ALA A 515 13.17 16.49 -0.80
N VAL A 516 13.62 15.75 -1.81
CA VAL A 516 14.74 16.13 -2.67
C VAL A 516 14.44 15.64 -4.08
N ALA A 517 14.54 16.54 -5.06
CA ALA A 517 14.42 16.26 -6.49
C ALA A 517 15.03 17.43 -7.29
N ASP A 518 15.04 17.36 -8.61
CA ASP A 518 15.27 18.52 -9.48
C ASP A 518 13.89 19.10 -9.85
N LEU A 519 13.63 20.37 -9.53
CA LEU A 519 12.38 21.08 -9.86
C LEU A 519 12.57 22.15 -10.96
N ASN A 520 13.76 22.25 -11.56
CA ASN A 520 14.09 23.33 -12.49
C ASN A 520 14.89 22.88 -13.74
N ASP A 521 15.06 21.56 -13.90
CA ASP A 521 15.73 20.86 -15.02
C ASP A 521 17.21 21.29 -15.21
N ASP A 522 17.88 21.72 -14.13
CA ASP A 522 19.33 22.07 -14.14
C ASP A 522 20.27 20.94 -13.68
N SER A 523 19.70 19.80 -13.27
CA SER A 523 20.37 18.57 -12.81
C SER A 523 21.06 18.64 -11.44
N GLU A 524 20.72 19.63 -10.60
CA GLU A 524 21.14 19.70 -9.20
C GLU A 524 20.01 19.28 -8.23
N PHE A 525 20.34 18.96 -6.98
CA PHE A 525 19.35 18.54 -5.97
C PHE A 525 18.69 19.75 -5.27
N ASP A 526 17.45 20.06 -5.66
CA ASP A 526 16.58 21.01 -4.98
C ASP A 526 16.02 20.44 -3.67
N VAL A 527 15.81 21.31 -2.69
CA VAL A 527 15.29 20.94 -1.37
C VAL A 527 13.86 21.44 -1.21
N ILE A 528 12.93 20.50 -1.05
CA ILE A 528 11.49 20.74 -0.92
C ILE A 528 11.10 20.57 0.54
N VAL A 529 10.48 21.59 1.13
CA VAL A 529 10.22 21.61 2.57
C VAL A 529 8.74 21.84 2.90
N ALA A 530 8.15 20.85 3.56
CA ALA A 530 6.78 20.87 4.05
C ALA A 530 6.69 21.65 5.37
N CYS A 531 6.73 22.98 5.34
CA CYS A 531 6.68 23.80 6.56
C CYS A 531 5.29 23.65 7.27
N ARG A 532 5.23 23.10 8.50
CA ARG A 532 4.05 22.67 9.34
C ARG A 532 3.78 23.40 10.74
N GLY A 533 3.69 24.74 10.81
CA GLY A 533 3.36 25.75 11.88
C GLY A 533 3.27 27.34 11.63
N SER A 534 3.76 27.97 10.52
CA SER A 534 3.50 29.35 9.94
C SER A 534 3.45 29.53 8.35
N ASP A 535 2.43 28.97 7.65
CA ASP A 535 1.85 29.07 6.25
C ASP A 535 2.63 29.01 4.90
N LYS A 536 3.28 27.87 4.51
CA LYS A 536 3.78 27.53 3.13
C LYS A 536 4.34 26.10 2.88
N VAL A 537 4.45 25.69 1.60
CA VAL A 537 5.57 24.85 1.09
C VAL A 537 6.51 25.74 0.27
N GLU A 538 7.80 25.63 0.50
CA GLU A 538 8.80 26.32 -0.31
C GLU A 538 9.90 25.37 -0.78
N TRP A 539 10.41 25.66 -1.99
CA TRP A 539 11.53 24.95 -2.58
C TRP A 539 12.75 25.86 -2.62
N HIS A 540 13.91 25.24 -2.56
CA HIS A 540 15.20 25.90 -2.67
C HIS A 540 15.99 25.29 -3.80
N ALA A 541 16.24 26.09 -4.84
CA ALA A 541 17.12 25.72 -5.93
C ALA A 541 18.50 25.27 -5.39
N GLY A 542 18.92 24.06 -5.70
CA GLY A 542 20.32 23.67 -5.64
C GLY A 542 21.13 24.51 -6.64
N VAL A 543 22.45 24.54 -6.45
CA VAL A 543 23.39 25.12 -7.45
C VAL A 543 24.71 24.32 -7.55
N GLY A 544 24.69 23.04 -7.13
CA GLY A 544 25.83 22.13 -7.26
C GLY A 544 27.09 22.50 -6.47
N ASP A 545 26.98 23.31 -5.41
CA ASP A 545 28.10 23.68 -4.53
C ASP A 545 27.77 23.66 -3.03
N GLY A 546 26.69 22.98 -2.65
CA GLY A 546 26.20 22.92 -1.26
C GLY A 546 25.60 24.23 -0.75
N SER A 547 25.47 25.25 -1.61
CA SER A 547 24.61 26.41 -1.35
C SER A 547 23.27 26.28 -2.07
N PHE A 548 22.31 27.07 -1.60
CA PHE A 548 20.91 26.97 -1.99
C PHE A 548 20.33 28.36 -2.29
N GLY A 549 19.39 28.39 -3.24
CA GLY A 549 18.70 29.58 -3.68
C GLY A 549 17.82 30.21 -2.59
N PRO A 550 17.40 31.47 -2.78
CA PRO A 550 16.37 32.06 -1.93
C PRO A 550 15.09 31.25 -2.07
N ALA A 551 14.42 30.96 -0.95
CA ALA A 551 13.18 30.19 -0.94
C ALA A 551 12.17 30.70 -1.99
N GLN A 552 11.74 29.82 -2.88
CA GLN A 552 10.67 30.07 -3.83
C GLN A 552 9.40 29.40 -3.31
N PRO A 553 8.24 30.10 -3.32
CA PRO A 553 6.99 29.49 -2.92
C PRO A 553 6.60 28.44 -3.97
N VAL A 554 6.63 27.16 -3.58
CA VAL A 554 5.80 26.17 -4.27
C VAL A 554 4.34 26.56 -4.01
N GLU A 555 4.06 26.93 -2.75
CA GLU A 555 2.70 27.09 -2.27
C GLU A 555 2.64 27.93 -0.97
N THR A 556 1.61 28.78 -0.86
CA THR A 556 1.37 29.68 0.28
C THR A 556 -0.13 29.90 0.56
N THR A 557 -1.02 29.11 -0.03
CA THR A 557 -2.41 28.95 0.44
C THR A 557 -2.63 27.56 1.02
N LEU A 558 -1.87 26.54 0.59
CA LEU A 558 -1.79 25.29 1.36
C LEU A 558 -1.08 25.55 2.68
N ASN A 559 -1.88 25.54 3.71
CA ASN A 559 -1.45 25.69 5.06
C ASN A 559 -1.08 24.31 5.65
N ARG A 560 -0.23 24.32 6.68
CA ARG A 560 0.45 23.18 7.32
C ARG A 560 0.56 21.89 6.44
N PRO A 561 1.47 21.87 5.44
CA PRO A 561 1.97 20.70 4.70
C PRO A 561 2.79 19.74 5.53
N VAL A 562 2.64 18.44 5.23
CA VAL A 562 3.05 17.34 6.14
C VAL A 562 4.36 16.70 5.71
N ASP A 563 4.42 16.50 4.42
CA ASP A 563 5.15 15.50 3.69
C ASP A 563 4.88 15.88 2.24
N VAL A 564 5.92 15.91 1.43
CA VAL A 564 5.88 16.44 0.07
C VAL A 564 6.58 15.42 -0.80
N GLN A 565 5.94 15.02 -1.89
CA GLN A 565 6.53 14.06 -2.81
C GLN A 565 6.74 14.74 -4.16
N PRO A 566 7.99 14.86 -4.63
CA PRO A 566 8.25 15.28 -6.00
C PRO A 566 7.88 14.16 -6.96
N ALA A 567 7.13 14.50 -8.01
CA ALA A 567 6.70 13.57 -9.04
C ALA A 567 6.22 14.34 -10.28
N ASP A 568 6.39 13.77 -11.47
CA ASP A 568 5.84 14.28 -12.74
C ASP A 568 4.37 13.85 -12.83
N MET A 569 3.43 14.77 -12.55
CA MET A 569 2.01 14.40 -12.33
C MET A 569 1.15 14.52 -13.58
N ASP A 570 1.59 15.24 -14.62
CA ASP A 570 0.90 15.33 -15.91
C ASP A 570 1.66 14.75 -17.12
N ALA A 571 2.78 14.07 -16.85
CA ALA A 571 3.59 13.33 -17.81
C ALA A 571 4.16 14.21 -18.96
N ASP A 572 4.32 15.52 -18.72
CA ASP A 572 4.96 16.43 -19.67
C ASP A 572 6.50 16.40 -19.57
N GLY A 573 7.02 15.98 -18.41
CA GLY A 573 8.44 15.75 -18.12
C GLY A 573 9.02 16.63 -17.02
N ASP A 574 8.32 17.69 -16.60
CA ASP A 574 8.74 18.55 -15.49
C ASP A 574 8.31 17.95 -14.13
N ILE A 575 9.17 18.02 -13.10
CA ILE A 575 8.82 17.50 -11.77
C ILE A 575 7.91 18.50 -11.04
N ASP A 576 6.72 18.05 -10.68
CA ASP A 576 5.78 18.76 -9.82
C ASP A 576 6.05 18.48 -8.33
N VAL A 577 5.35 19.21 -7.47
CA VAL A 577 5.28 18.88 -6.05
C VAL A 577 3.87 18.43 -5.70
N VAL A 578 3.71 17.15 -5.38
CA VAL A 578 2.55 16.67 -4.64
C VAL A 578 2.69 17.18 -3.21
N ILE A 579 1.92 18.23 -2.92
CA ILE A 579 1.75 18.72 -1.58
C ILE A 579 0.48 18.11 -1.06
N VAL A 580 0.66 17.24 -0.08
CA VAL A 580 -0.42 16.96 0.83
C VAL A 580 -0.10 17.67 2.13
N ALA A 581 -1.16 18.01 2.82
CA ALA A 581 -1.05 18.92 3.93
C ALA A 581 -2.26 18.70 4.78
N SER A 582 -2.09 18.29 6.03
CA SER A 582 -3.23 18.16 6.94
C SER A 582 -3.57 19.45 7.68
N LEU A 583 -3.17 20.59 7.10
CA LEU A 583 -3.91 21.83 7.20
C LEU A 583 -4.18 22.46 5.85
N SER A 584 -4.05 21.66 4.80
CA SER A 584 -4.72 21.94 3.54
C SER A 584 -5.84 20.96 3.26
N ALA A 585 -5.54 19.76 2.73
CA ALA A 585 -6.40 18.59 2.48
C ALA A 585 -7.35 18.59 1.26
N ALA A 586 -7.06 19.14 0.09
CA ALA A 586 -5.77 19.56 -0.45
C ALA A 586 -4.64 18.55 -0.17
N VAL A 587 -4.89 17.36 -0.70
CA VAL A 587 -3.94 16.77 -1.64
C VAL A 587 -4.05 17.64 -2.89
N VAL A 588 -2.98 18.38 -3.21
CA VAL A 588 -2.84 19.07 -4.48
C VAL A 588 -1.51 18.66 -5.11
N TRP A 589 -1.43 18.77 -6.42
CA TRP A 589 -0.14 18.95 -7.06
C TRP A 589 -0.02 20.41 -7.52
N ARG A 590 1.22 20.90 -7.51
CA ARG A 590 1.55 22.23 -8.02
C ARG A 590 2.29 22.05 -9.34
N GLU A 591 1.63 22.51 -10.40
CA GLU A 591 2.03 22.37 -11.80
C GLU A 591 3.27 23.20 -12.14
N ASN A 592 4.35 22.53 -12.57
CA ASN A 592 5.63 23.13 -12.92
C ASN A 592 5.70 23.60 -14.38
N SER A 593 4.60 24.19 -14.87
CA SER A 593 4.26 24.58 -16.27
C SER A 593 5.27 25.38 -17.12
N ASP A 594 6.50 25.62 -16.66
CA ASP A 594 7.56 26.30 -17.41
C ASP A 594 8.99 25.76 -17.21
N SER A 595 9.15 24.55 -16.68
CA SER A 595 10.44 23.86 -16.47
C SER A 595 11.44 24.67 -15.64
N ALA A 596 10.96 25.52 -14.72
CA ALA A 596 11.79 26.47 -13.97
C ALA A 596 11.35 26.65 -12.50
N GLY A 597 10.52 25.74 -11.98
CA GLY A 597 9.95 25.79 -10.63
C GLY A 597 8.93 26.93 -10.44
N THR A 598 8.28 27.39 -11.52
CA THR A 598 7.27 28.46 -11.47
C THR A 598 5.87 27.89 -11.34
N PHE A 599 5.55 27.43 -10.14
CA PHE A 599 4.25 26.88 -9.76
C PHE A 599 3.13 27.93 -9.88
N THR A 600 2.47 28.04 -11.05
CA THR A 600 1.39 29.05 -11.27
C THR A 600 -0.03 28.49 -11.23
N THR A 601 -0.22 27.19 -11.44
CA THR A 601 -1.49 26.49 -11.21
C THR A 601 -1.44 25.74 -9.88
N THR A 602 -2.57 25.73 -9.16
CA THR A 602 -2.83 24.76 -8.08
C THR A 602 -3.85 23.76 -8.61
N ASN A 603 -3.42 22.53 -8.84
CA ASN A 603 -4.30 21.44 -9.26
C ASN A 603 -4.74 20.68 -8.03
N THR A 604 -5.83 21.16 -7.42
CA THR A 604 -6.48 20.52 -6.28
C THR A 604 -7.09 19.19 -6.71
N ILE A 605 -6.34 18.12 -6.48
CA ILE A 605 -6.72 16.73 -6.78
C ILE A 605 -8.00 16.38 -6.04
N ALA A 606 -7.98 16.63 -4.73
CA ALA A 606 -9.21 16.75 -4.00
C ALA A 606 -9.10 17.60 -2.76
N SER A 607 -10.29 18.06 -2.36
CA SER A 607 -10.54 18.88 -1.21
C SER A 607 -11.90 18.55 -0.59
N GLY A 608 -11.88 18.20 0.69
CA GLY A 608 -13.08 18.05 1.53
C GLY A 608 -12.69 17.96 3.01
N VAL A 609 -13.64 17.91 3.95
CA VAL A 609 -13.46 17.78 5.44
C VAL A 609 -12.83 16.46 5.90
N ASP A 610 -12.05 15.89 5.02
CA ASP A 610 -12.15 14.50 4.62
C ASP A 610 -10.75 13.93 4.29
N LEU A 611 -9.68 14.73 4.45
CA LEU A 611 -8.31 14.44 3.99
C LEU A 611 -7.25 14.80 5.06
N ALA A 612 -7.56 14.63 6.34
CA ALA A 612 -6.75 15.14 7.44
C ALA A 612 -6.15 14.17 8.41
N GLY A 613 -5.21 14.69 9.18
CA GLY A 613 -4.14 13.86 9.66
C GLY A 613 -3.49 13.16 8.48
N ILE A 614 -3.62 13.70 7.26
CA ILE A 614 -2.83 13.26 6.14
C ILE A 614 -1.39 13.36 6.61
N ALA A 615 -0.82 12.21 6.93
CA ALA A 615 0.29 12.06 7.86
C ALA A 615 1.56 11.73 7.09
N SER A 616 1.36 11.10 5.93
CA SER A 616 2.34 10.88 4.90
C SER A 616 1.64 10.79 3.55
N VAL A 617 2.35 11.16 2.50
CA VAL A 617 1.98 10.88 1.11
C VAL A 617 3.02 9.98 0.49
N THR A 618 2.58 9.14 -0.43
CA THR A 618 3.43 8.41 -1.37
C THR A 618 2.78 8.50 -2.76
N VAL A 619 3.60 8.37 -3.80
CA VAL A 619 3.19 8.57 -5.19
C VAL A 619 3.78 7.43 -5.99
N ALA A 620 2.96 6.77 -6.81
CA ALA A 620 3.39 5.72 -7.73
C ALA A 620 2.31 5.51 -8.79
N ASP A 621 2.63 4.70 -9.80
CA ASP A 621 1.63 4.11 -10.71
C ASP A 621 0.98 2.92 -9.98
N PHE A 622 -0.28 3.05 -9.55
CA PHE A 622 -0.95 2.06 -8.68
C PHE A 622 -1.82 1.04 -9.43
N ASP A 623 -2.24 1.31 -10.68
CA ASP A 623 -3.03 0.37 -11.50
C ASP A 623 -2.30 -0.14 -12.77
N LEU A 624 -1.12 0.42 -13.08
CA LEU A 624 -0.28 0.13 -14.25
C LEU A 624 -0.86 0.58 -15.61
N ASP A 625 -1.65 1.63 -15.61
CA ASP A 625 -2.04 2.44 -16.78
C ASP A 625 -0.84 3.23 -17.36
N GLY A 626 -0.02 3.82 -16.49
CA GLY A 626 1.21 4.56 -16.84
C GLY A 626 1.22 6.05 -16.48
N ASP A 627 0.12 6.62 -15.98
CA ASP A 627 0.10 7.92 -15.29
C ASP A 627 0.46 7.76 -13.78
N LEU A 628 0.89 8.83 -13.10
CA LEU A 628 1.23 8.78 -11.66
C LEU A 628 0.04 9.12 -10.76
N ASP A 629 -0.17 8.29 -9.75
CA ASP A 629 -1.24 8.37 -8.77
C ASP A 629 -0.72 8.70 -7.37
N ILE A 630 -1.62 9.15 -6.49
CA ILE A 630 -1.26 9.62 -5.14
C ILE A 630 -1.98 8.81 -4.07
N ALA A 631 -1.22 8.18 -3.18
CA ALA A 631 -1.75 7.44 -2.05
C ALA A 631 -1.27 8.03 -0.73
N VAL A 632 -2.18 8.16 0.23
CA VAL A 632 -1.98 9.09 1.35
C VAL A 632 -2.50 8.51 2.65
N ALA A 633 -1.65 8.35 3.67
CA ALA A 633 -2.08 7.97 5.01
C ALA A 633 -2.78 9.15 5.67
N ILE A 634 -3.99 8.98 6.20
CA ILE A 634 -4.90 10.05 6.66
C ILE A 634 -5.46 9.71 8.06
N PHE A 635 -4.63 10.04 9.02
CA PHE A 635 -4.78 9.77 10.44
C PHE A 635 -6.08 10.32 11.08
N ASP A 636 -6.54 11.54 10.75
CA ASP A 636 -7.80 12.05 11.33
C ASP A 636 -8.99 11.22 10.82
N GLU A 637 -8.89 10.66 9.62
CA GLU A 637 -9.91 9.77 9.08
C GLU A 637 -9.84 8.34 9.63
N ASN A 638 -8.67 7.90 10.13
CA ASN A 638 -8.32 6.49 10.28
C ASN A 638 -8.25 5.72 8.94
N VAL A 639 -8.23 6.46 7.83
CA VAL A 639 -8.04 5.89 6.50
C VAL A 639 -6.67 6.27 5.96
N PHE A 640 -6.20 5.56 4.97
CA PHE A 640 -5.42 6.17 3.91
C PHE A 640 -6.32 6.32 2.69
N SER A 641 -5.87 6.90 1.59
CA SER A 641 -6.67 7.01 0.38
C SER A 641 -5.82 7.09 -0.86
N TRP A 642 -6.35 6.60 -1.97
CA TRP A 642 -5.75 6.66 -3.29
C TRP A 642 -6.49 7.67 -4.17
N PHE A 643 -5.73 8.37 -5.01
CA PHE A 643 -6.17 9.27 -6.04
C PHE A 643 -5.58 8.80 -7.35
N GLU A 644 -6.45 8.30 -8.22
CA GLU A 644 -6.09 7.83 -9.55
C GLU A 644 -6.10 8.98 -10.56
N ASN A 645 -5.29 8.85 -11.60
CA ASN A 645 -4.98 9.91 -12.53
C ASN A 645 -5.42 9.63 -13.98
N TYR A 646 -6.72 9.42 -14.23
CA TYR A 646 -7.33 8.97 -15.50
C TYR A 646 -6.90 9.64 -16.84
N ALA A 647 -6.14 10.74 -16.80
CA ALA A 647 -5.60 11.44 -17.97
C ALA A 647 -4.53 12.46 -17.54
N SER A 648 -3.37 11.96 -17.13
CA SER A 648 -2.11 12.68 -16.89
C SER A 648 -2.33 14.06 -16.25
N GLY A 649 -2.58 14.08 -14.95
CA GLY A 649 -2.70 15.25 -14.07
C GLY A 649 -4.00 16.04 -14.19
N VAL A 650 -4.71 15.93 -15.32
CA VAL A 650 -5.83 16.82 -15.68
C VAL A 650 -7.19 16.33 -15.18
N SER A 651 -7.35 15.03 -14.88
CA SER A 651 -8.66 14.44 -14.58
C SER A 651 -8.58 13.35 -13.51
N TRP A 652 -8.59 13.78 -12.25
CA TRP A 652 -8.50 12.90 -11.09
C TRP A 652 -9.72 12.02 -10.88
N SER A 653 -9.48 10.85 -10.30
CA SER A 653 -10.49 10.11 -9.58
C SER A 653 -10.95 10.88 -8.36
N SER A 654 -12.13 10.48 -7.93
CA SER A 654 -12.48 10.57 -6.52
C SER A 654 -11.43 9.93 -5.61
N LYS A 655 -11.12 10.55 -4.46
CA LYS A 655 -10.45 9.93 -3.32
C LYS A 655 -11.05 8.56 -3.00
N ARG A 656 -10.32 7.51 -3.34
CA ARG A 656 -10.60 6.14 -2.94
C ARG A 656 -10.00 5.93 -1.55
N ASP A 657 -10.73 6.33 -0.49
CA ASP A 657 -10.41 5.92 0.88
C ASP A 657 -10.13 4.43 0.99
N MET A 658 -9.36 4.06 2.00
CA MET A 658 -9.09 2.71 2.42
C MET A 658 -8.68 2.75 3.89
N TYR A 659 -9.42 2.12 4.78
CA TYR A 659 -9.16 2.18 6.23
C TYR A 659 -7.96 1.29 6.57
N SER A 660 -6.96 1.78 7.32
CA SER A 660 -5.81 0.93 7.73
C SER A 660 -5.93 0.38 9.16
N GLY A 661 -6.77 0.98 9.96
CA GLY A 661 -6.74 0.86 11.41
C GLY A 661 -7.22 2.18 11.95
N SER A 662 -7.69 2.21 13.20
CA SER A 662 -7.69 3.48 13.91
C SER A 662 -6.27 4.06 13.82
N GLY A 663 -6.18 5.25 13.21
CA GLY A 663 -4.97 5.85 12.66
C GLY A 663 -4.39 5.23 11.38
N ALA A 664 -3.93 6.10 10.48
CA ALA A 664 -2.99 5.81 9.41
C ALA A 664 -1.88 6.87 9.46
N PHE A 665 -0.63 6.57 9.86
CA PHE A 665 0.45 7.59 9.75
C PHE A 665 1.26 7.46 8.48
N ALA A 666 1.94 6.32 8.38
CA ALA A 666 3.08 6.16 7.51
C ALA A 666 2.65 5.23 6.38
N ILE A 667 2.17 5.84 5.30
CA ILE A 667 2.03 5.16 4.03
C ILE A 667 3.38 5.12 3.32
N THR A 668 3.67 4.07 2.57
CA THR A 668 4.74 4.05 1.58
C THR A 668 4.36 3.07 0.48
N ALA A 669 4.56 3.50 -0.77
CA ALA A 669 4.49 2.63 -1.94
C ALA A 669 5.83 1.90 -2.13
N ALA A 670 5.77 0.67 -2.57
CA ALA A 670 6.86 -0.05 -3.25
C ALA A 670 6.28 -1.33 -3.85
N ASP A 671 6.66 -1.72 -5.07
CA ASP A 671 6.55 -3.12 -5.52
C ASP A 671 7.21 -4.03 -4.47
N ILE A 672 6.46 -4.87 -3.76
CA ILE A 672 6.89 -5.73 -2.63
C ILE A 672 6.71 -7.21 -2.97
N ASP A 673 5.66 -7.57 -3.68
CA ASP A 673 5.43 -8.94 -4.14
C ASP A 673 6.32 -9.33 -5.36
N ALA A 674 6.92 -8.33 -6.02
CA ALA A 674 7.77 -8.45 -7.20
C ALA A 674 7.03 -8.90 -8.47
N ASP A 675 5.71 -8.68 -8.54
CA ASP A 675 4.88 -8.95 -9.73
C ASP A 675 4.76 -7.75 -10.68
N GLY A 676 4.92 -6.52 -10.15
CA GLY A 676 5.12 -5.28 -10.91
C GLY A 676 4.18 -4.13 -10.57
N ASP A 677 3.14 -4.36 -9.77
CA ASP A 677 2.27 -3.32 -9.19
C ASP A 677 3.05 -2.50 -8.11
N SER A 678 2.53 -1.34 -7.66
CA SER A 678 3.15 -0.55 -6.57
C SER A 678 2.38 -0.69 -5.26
N ASP A 679 2.95 -1.36 -4.26
CA ASP A 679 2.19 -1.82 -3.10
C ASP A 679 2.27 -0.88 -1.89
N LEU A 680 1.14 -0.68 -1.21
CA LEU A 680 1.01 0.36 -0.17
C LEU A 680 1.04 -0.20 1.26
N ILE A 681 2.17 0.01 1.96
CA ILE A 681 2.31 -0.30 3.38
C ILE A 681 1.80 0.90 4.21
N VAL A 682 0.88 0.68 5.16
CA VAL A 682 0.37 1.69 6.10
C VAL A 682 0.54 1.25 7.54
N GLY A 683 1.43 1.91 8.28
CA GLY A 683 1.57 1.69 9.73
C GLY A 683 0.50 2.43 10.55
N THR A 684 -0.13 1.74 11.50
CA THR A 684 -1.19 2.30 12.38
C THR A 684 -0.84 2.18 13.86
N GLN A 685 -0.97 3.25 14.64
CA GLN A 685 -0.73 3.19 16.09
C GLN A 685 -1.99 2.92 16.94
N TYR A 686 -3.19 3.45 16.67
CA TYR A 686 -4.32 3.19 17.61
C TYR A 686 -4.80 1.75 17.59
N SER A 687 -4.64 1.08 16.45
CA SER A 687 -5.25 -0.23 16.20
C SER A 687 -4.34 -1.42 16.48
N ASP A 688 -3.08 -1.15 16.83
CA ASP A 688 -1.99 -2.12 17.01
C ASP A 688 -1.75 -2.99 15.74
N LYS A 689 -1.79 -2.39 14.54
CA LYS A 689 -1.67 -3.11 13.25
C LYS A 689 -0.68 -2.48 12.27
N LEU A 690 -0.07 -3.35 11.48
CA LEU A 690 0.39 -3.00 10.13
C LEU A 690 -0.73 -3.27 9.11
N VAL A 691 -0.79 -2.42 8.10
CA VAL A 691 -1.47 -2.62 6.82
C VAL A 691 -0.47 -2.61 5.68
N MET A 692 -0.81 -3.35 4.64
CA MET A 692 -0.04 -3.68 3.46
C MET A 692 -1.08 -3.74 2.33
N LEU A 693 -0.71 -3.55 1.07
CA LEU A 693 -1.64 -3.61 -0.08
C LEU A 693 -0.87 -4.17 -1.26
N THR A 694 -0.46 -5.43 -1.21
CA THR A 694 0.48 -6.02 -2.16
C THR A 694 -0.18 -6.60 -3.42
N ARG A 695 -1.19 -5.86 -3.94
CA ARG A 695 -2.37 -6.43 -4.63
C ARG A 695 -3.27 -5.35 -5.30
N TYR A 696 -3.13 -5.01 -6.60
CA TYR A 696 -4.17 -4.27 -7.37
C TYR A 696 -4.79 -5.03 -8.57
N LEU A 697 -6.12 -5.18 -8.55
CA LEU A 697 -6.75 -6.40 -9.06
C LEU A 697 -7.26 -6.34 -10.51
N ARG A 698 -6.34 -6.07 -11.44
CA ARG A 698 -6.35 -6.52 -12.85
C ARG A 698 -7.75 -6.67 -13.47
N GLY A 699 -8.46 -5.53 -13.48
CA GLY A 699 -9.92 -5.45 -13.59
C GLY A 699 -10.53 -6.05 -14.87
N PRO A 700 -11.86 -6.33 -14.86
CA PRO A 700 -12.55 -7.16 -15.87
C PRO A 700 -12.58 -6.59 -17.30
N PHE A 701 -12.03 -5.39 -17.52
CA PHE A 701 -11.92 -4.76 -18.84
C PHE A 701 -10.57 -4.99 -19.53
N HIS A 702 -9.49 -5.29 -18.79
CA HIS A 702 -8.13 -5.39 -19.36
C HIS A 702 -7.74 -6.81 -19.80
N ASN A 703 -7.24 -6.91 -21.04
CA ASN A 703 -6.77 -8.17 -21.64
C ASN A 703 -5.25 -8.27 -21.52
N TYR A 704 -4.77 -8.69 -20.34
CA TYR A 704 -3.34 -8.89 -20.08
C TYR A 704 -2.68 -9.81 -21.12
N SER A 705 -1.61 -9.32 -21.74
CA SER A 705 -0.88 -10.03 -22.79
C SER A 705 0.34 -10.76 -22.19
N ALA A 706 0.04 -11.83 -21.45
CA ALA A 706 1.00 -12.62 -20.67
C ALA A 706 2.29 -12.96 -21.45
N PRO A 707 3.48 -12.82 -20.82
CA PRO A 707 4.73 -12.52 -21.51
C PRO A 707 5.13 -13.53 -22.58
N ALA A 708 5.62 -12.99 -23.69
CA ALA A 708 5.44 -13.59 -25.00
C ALA A 708 6.75 -14.19 -25.56
N VAL A 709 7.06 -15.41 -25.14
CA VAL A 709 8.28 -16.13 -25.54
C VAL A 709 8.22 -16.54 -27.02
N ALA A 710 9.16 -16.04 -27.81
CA ALA A 710 9.30 -16.39 -29.22
C ALA A 710 9.69 -17.87 -29.40
N TYR A 711 9.05 -18.55 -30.34
CA TYR A 711 9.31 -19.95 -30.67
C TYR A 711 10.75 -20.19 -31.17
N ALA A 712 11.61 -20.72 -30.30
CA ALA A 712 13.04 -20.92 -30.55
C ALA A 712 13.55 -22.31 -30.10
N PRO A 713 13.07 -23.43 -30.70
CA PRO A 713 13.60 -24.76 -30.41
C PRO A 713 15.07 -24.88 -30.86
N THR A 714 15.91 -25.48 -30.02
CA THR A 714 17.38 -25.50 -30.16
C THR A 714 17.93 -26.87 -30.60
N SER A 715 17.15 -27.94 -30.52
CA SER A 715 17.63 -29.29 -30.82
C SER A 715 17.98 -29.49 -32.30
N LEU A 716 18.94 -30.37 -32.55
CA LEU A 716 19.38 -30.75 -33.90
C LEU A 716 18.24 -31.36 -34.75
N ALA A 717 17.22 -31.93 -34.11
CA ALA A 717 16.02 -32.39 -34.81
C ALA A 717 15.20 -31.19 -35.33
N CYS A 718 14.96 -30.20 -34.48
CA CYS A 718 14.18 -29.01 -34.81
C CYS A 718 14.90 -28.07 -35.78
N SER A 719 16.24 -27.99 -35.73
CA SER A 719 17.02 -27.29 -36.77
C SER A 719 16.85 -27.89 -38.18
N SER A 720 16.42 -29.15 -38.28
CA SER A 720 16.17 -29.84 -39.57
C SER A 720 14.69 -29.87 -39.98
N ALA A 721 13.76 -29.68 -39.04
CA ALA A 721 12.32 -29.74 -39.24
C ALA A 721 11.59 -28.83 -38.22
N PRO A 722 11.69 -27.49 -38.35
CA PRO A 722 11.29 -26.54 -37.30
C PRO A 722 9.78 -26.40 -37.09
N HIS A 723 8.93 -27.00 -37.93
CA HIS A 723 7.46 -26.90 -37.80
C HIS A 723 6.84 -28.27 -37.50
N THR A 724 7.14 -28.80 -36.30
CA THR A 724 6.55 -30.06 -35.82
C THR A 724 6.07 -29.95 -34.37
N LEU A 725 5.07 -30.78 -34.02
CA LEU A 725 4.53 -30.84 -32.66
C LEU A 725 5.58 -31.27 -31.61
N ALA A 726 6.64 -31.97 -32.01
CA ALA A 726 7.78 -32.27 -31.14
C ALA A 726 8.56 -31.00 -30.76
N CYS A 727 8.77 -30.09 -31.70
CA CYS A 727 9.47 -28.83 -31.48
C CYS A 727 8.61 -27.80 -30.73
N ILE A 728 7.27 -27.89 -30.83
CA ILE A 728 6.35 -27.25 -29.86
C ILE A 728 6.56 -27.85 -28.47
N THR A 729 6.64 -29.19 -28.33
CA THR A 729 6.90 -29.82 -27.02
C THR A 729 8.22 -29.32 -26.40
N GLU A 730 9.26 -29.18 -27.21
CA GLU A 730 10.58 -28.67 -26.78
C GLU A 730 10.52 -27.21 -26.32
N SER A 731 9.92 -26.33 -27.12
CA SER A 731 9.79 -24.91 -26.78
C SER A 731 8.89 -24.71 -25.54
N LEU A 732 7.82 -25.49 -25.42
CA LEU A 732 6.98 -25.54 -24.22
C LEU A 732 7.72 -26.04 -22.97
N GLY A 733 8.80 -26.80 -23.13
CA GLY A 733 9.66 -27.25 -22.03
C GLY A 733 10.68 -26.22 -21.56
N ALA A 734 10.86 -25.11 -22.30
CA ALA A 734 11.75 -24.00 -21.96
C ALA A 734 11.03 -22.84 -21.26
N LEU A 735 9.68 -22.83 -21.22
CA LEU A 735 8.91 -21.82 -20.48
C LEU A 735 9.03 -21.99 -18.96
N SER A 736 8.79 -20.92 -18.21
CA SER A 736 8.74 -20.91 -16.74
C SER A 736 7.76 -21.95 -16.16
N TRP A 737 8.09 -22.51 -14.99
CA TRP A 737 7.18 -23.35 -14.20
C TRP A 737 6.32 -22.54 -13.23
N CYS A 738 6.73 -21.32 -12.89
CA CYS A 738 6.08 -20.47 -11.89
C CYS A 738 5.09 -19.48 -12.50
N GLU A 739 5.19 -19.20 -13.81
CA GLU A 739 4.57 -18.03 -14.45
C GLU A 739 3.94 -18.41 -15.82
N GLN A 740 2.78 -17.85 -16.16
CA GLN A 740 1.99 -18.27 -17.33
C GLN A 740 2.44 -17.58 -18.63
N GLN A 741 3.44 -18.16 -19.28
CA GLN A 741 4.00 -17.59 -20.52
C GLN A 741 3.24 -17.96 -21.80
N THR A 742 3.23 -17.04 -22.77
CA THR A 742 2.65 -17.24 -24.12
C THR A 742 3.73 -17.64 -25.12
N LEU A 743 3.65 -18.87 -25.67
CA LEU A 743 4.53 -19.29 -26.75
C LEU A 743 4.04 -18.74 -28.11
N LEU A 744 4.78 -17.79 -28.67
CA LEU A 744 4.48 -17.17 -29.96
C LEU A 744 4.97 -18.01 -31.14
N LEU A 745 4.05 -18.67 -31.84
CA LEU A 745 4.33 -19.56 -32.97
C LEU A 745 4.41 -18.80 -34.31
N PRO A 746 5.47 -18.97 -35.13
CA PRO A 746 5.53 -18.41 -36.48
C PRO A 746 4.47 -19.02 -37.41
N SER A 747 4.05 -18.25 -38.42
CA SER A 747 3.02 -18.63 -39.40
C SER A 747 3.40 -19.86 -40.22
N ALA A 748 3.01 -21.05 -39.75
CA ALA A 748 3.32 -22.34 -40.36
C ALA A 748 2.25 -23.41 -40.06
N ASP A 749 2.24 -24.46 -40.88
CA ASP A 749 1.55 -25.72 -40.61
C ASP A 749 2.49 -26.63 -39.79
N PHE A 750 2.24 -26.77 -38.48
CA PHE A 750 2.97 -27.63 -37.56
C PHE A 750 2.48 -29.08 -37.68
N VAL A 751 3.33 -29.97 -38.19
CA VAL A 751 2.98 -31.35 -38.54
C VAL A 751 3.52 -32.40 -37.54
N ASN A 752 3.40 -33.68 -37.89
CA ASN A 752 3.87 -34.83 -37.10
C ASN A 752 3.23 -34.95 -35.70
N CYS A 753 1.91 -34.77 -35.63
CA CYS A 753 1.15 -35.08 -34.41
C CYS A 753 1.33 -36.54 -33.97
N ARG A 754 1.31 -36.76 -32.65
CA ARG A 754 1.52 -38.08 -32.03
C ARG A 754 0.26 -38.95 -32.22
N ARG A 755 0.41 -40.25 -32.51
CA ARG A 755 -0.75 -41.15 -32.73
C ARG A 755 -1.37 -41.70 -31.44
N ASP A 756 -0.56 -41.91 -30.41
CA ASP A 756 -0.92 -42.74 -29.26
C ASP A 756 -0.48 -42.16 -27.89
N THR A 757 0.07 -40.93 -27.87
CA THR A 757 0.46 -40.19 -26.64
C THR A 757 0.23 -38.69 -26.84
N HIS A 758 -0.35 -38.01 -25.86
CA HIS A 758 -0.47 -36.54 -25.86
C HIS A 758 0.85 -35.87 -25.43
N ILE A 759 0.96 -34.56 -25.68
CA ILE A 759 1.75 -33.65 -24.83
C ILE A 759 0.96 -33.50 -23.51
N LEU A 760 1.62 -33.71 -22.37
CA LEU A 760 1.04 -33.39 -21.06
C LEU A 760 1.19 -31.89 -20.80
N ILE A 761 0.13 -31.26 -20.29
CA ILE A 761 0.12 -29.90 -19.79
C ILE A 761 -0.30 -29.98 -18.32
N GLU A 762 0.68 -29.81 -17.44
CA GLU A 762 0.58 -29.99 -15.98
C GLU A 762 0.89 -28.68 -15.21
N ARG A 763 0.88 -27.56 -15.94
CA ARG A 763 1.04 -26.17 -15.50
C ARG A 763 0.26 -25.22 -16.42
N PRO A 764 0.10 -23.93 -16.11
CA PRO A 764 -0.44 -22.92 -17.03
C PRO A 764 0.44 -22.69 -18.28
N VAL A 765 -0.19 -22.59 -19.46
CA VAL A 765 0.48 -22.35 -20.77
C VAL A 765 -0.48 -21.63 -21.73
N ALA A 766 0.01 -20.61 -22.45
CA ALA A 766 -0.69 -20.03 -23.60
C ALA A 766 0.03 -20.28 -24.94
N LEU A 767 -0.75 -20.42 -26.02
CA LEU A 767 -0.27 -20.52 -27.41
C LEU A 767 -0.95 -19.45 -28.29
N ALA A 768 -0.17 -18.66 -29.02
CA ALA A 768 -0.67 -17.63 -29.94
C ALA A 768 0.22 -17.48 -31.20
N PRO A 769 -0.24 -16.81 -32.27
CA PRO A 769 0.60 -16.47 -33.43
C PRO A 769 1.61 -15.36 -33.12
N LEU A 770 2.85 -15.52 -33.57
CA LEU A 770 3.91 -14.48 -33.55
C LEU A 770 3.57 -13.26 -34.45
N SER A 771 2.59 -13.36 -35.33
CA SER A 771 2.09 -12.24 -36.12
C SER A 771 0.64 -12.45 -36.53
N SER A 772 -0.15 -11.36 -36.48
CA SER A 772 -1.51 -11.29 -37.02
C SER A 772 -1.58 -11.43 -38.55
N SER A 773 -0.45 -11.32 -39.25
CA SER A 773 -0.39 -11.28 -40.72
C SER A 773 -0.24 -12.64 -41.42
N GLY A 774 -0.26 -13.76 -40.69
CA GLY A 774 -0.11 -15.09 -41.31
C GLY A 774 -0.67 -16.25 -40.49
N ARG A 775 -1.25 -17.24 -41.18
CA ARG A 775 -1.92 -18.40 -40.58
C ARG A 775 -0.95 -19.32 -39.83
N VAL A 776 -1.33 -19.73 -38.62
CA VAL A 776 -0.71 -20.81 -37.85
C VAL A 776 -1.71 -21.97 -37.77
N ALA A 777 -1.25 -23.22 -37.94
CA ALA A 777 -2.09 -24.40 -37.76
C ALA A 777 -1.33 -25.61 -37.22
N ILE A 778 -1.94 -26.36 -36.29
CA ILE A 778 -1.49 -27.70 -35.87
C ILE A 778 -2.20 -28.73 -36.77
N ASN A 779 -1.45 -29.31 -37.72
CA ASN A 779 -1.98 -30.13 -38.81
C ASN A 779 -1.63 -31.61 -38.64
N CYS A 780 -2.58 -32.36 -38.07
CA CYS A 780 -2.47 -33.79 -37.80
C CYS A 780 -2.92 -34.68 -38.98
N THR A 781 -3.33 -34.12 -40.12
CA THR A 781 -3.81 -34.91 -41.28
C THR A 781 -2.74 -35.81 -41.86
N ALA A 782 -1.50 -35.33 -42.00
CA ALA A 782 -0.35 -36.08 -42.50
C ALA A 782 0.03 -37.28 -41.59
N ALA A 783 -0.27 -37.19 -40.30
CA ALA A 783 -0.10 -38.31 -39.37
C ALA A 783 -1.16 -39.41 -39.56
N GLY A 784 -2.14 -39.25 -40.45
CA GLY A 784 -3.29 -40.15 -40.57
C GLY A 784 -4.24 -40.04 -39.38
N GLY A 785 -4.32 -38.84 -38.79
CA GLY A 785 -4.93 -38.60 -37.49
C GLY A 785 -3.93 -38.74 -36.34
N GLY A 786 -3.98 -37.83 -35.38
CA GLY A 786 -3.23 -37.89 -34.12
C GLY A 786 -3.94 -37.18 -32.98
N VAL A 787 -3.38 -37.32 -31.78
CA VAL A 787 -3.70 -36.55 -30.57
C VAL A 787 -2.69 -35.41 -30.37
N THR A 788 -3.07 -34.40 -29.61
CA THR A 788 -2.27 -33.19 -29.37
C THR A 788 -1.96 -33.00 -27.88
N PHE A 789 -2.89 -32.45 -27.10
CA PHE A 789 -2.67 -32.02 -25.71
C PHE A 789 -3.56 -32.75 -24.70
N ARG A 790 -3.00 -33.10 -23.54
CA ARG A 790 -3.74 -33.60 -22.37
C ARG A 790 -3.40 -32.73 -21.18
N VAL A 791 -4.36 -31.91 -20.78
CA VAL A 791 -4.33 -31.07 -19.59
C VAL A 791 -4.78 -31.89 -18.38
N THR A 792 -4.04 -31.85 -17.27
CA THR A 792 -4.24 -32.68 -16.06
C THR A 792 -3.53 -32.00 -14.88
N PRO A 793 -3.94 -32.22 -13.61
CA PRO A 793 -3.10 -31.86 -12.47
C PRO A 793 -1.77 -32.60 -12.55
N HIS A 794 -0.73 -31.99 -12.00
CA HIS A 794 0.60 -32.58 -11.98
C HIS A 794 0.65 -33.93 -11.23
N SER A 795 1.54 -34.83 -11.66
CA SER A 795 1.55 -36.23 -11.21
C SER A 795 2.25 -36.49 -9.87
N SER A 796 2.86 -35.47 -9.26
CA SER A 796 3.52 -35.55 -7.95
C SER A 796 2.70 -34.83 -6.86
N PRO A 797 2.40 -35.47 -5.71
CA PRO A 797 1.66 -34.86 -4.60
C PRO A 797 2.51 -33.88 -3.75
N LEU A 798 3.60 -33.34 -4.33
CA LEU A 798 4.51 -32.35 -3.74
C LEU A 798 4.62 -31.08 -4.60
N ILE A 799 3.81 -30.98 -5.66
CA ILE A 799 3.80 -29.86 -6.62
C ILE A 799 2.33 -29.67 -7.01
N ASP A 800 1.69 -28.64 -6.44
CA ASP A 800 0.24 -28.40 -6.61
C ASP A 800 -0.07 -27.55 -7.85
N THR A 801 0.58 -27.85 -8.97
CA THR A 801 0.30 -27.16 -10.24
C THR A 801 -0.85 -27.84 -10.98
N LEU A 802 -1.89 -27.05 -11.24
CA LEU A 802 -2.98 -27.41 -12.13
C LEU A 802 -2.56 -27.17 -13.58
N GLY A 803 -2.97 -28.08 -14.47
CA GLY A 803 -2.82 -27.86 -15.91
C GLY A 803 -3.83 -26.82 -16.42
N HIS A 804 -3.36 -25.76 -17.06
CA HIS A 804 -4.21 -24.82 -17.80
C HIS A 804 -3.63 -24.63 -19.22
N LEU A 805 -4.48 -24.69 -20.24
CA LEU A 805 -4.06 -24.50 -21.63
C LEU A 805 -4.95 -23.48 -22.33
N ALA A 806 -4.37 -22.35 -22.72
CA ALA A 806 -4.99 -21.38 -23.63
C ALA A 806 -4.42 -21.54 -25.05
N ILE A 807 -5.29 -21.54 -26.06
CA ILE A 807 -4.89 -21.48 -27.48
C ILE A 807 -5.74 -20.41 -28.18
N SER A 808 -5.10 -19.40 -28.75
CA SER A 808 -5.75 -18.36 -29.54
C SER A 808 -5.25 -18.35 -30.98
N GLY A 809 -6.12 -18.13 -31.97
CA GLY A 809 -5.74 -17.85 -33.36
C GLY A 809 -5.02 -18.98 -34.13
N ILE A 810 -4.93 -20.19 -33.57
CA ILE A 810 -4.20 -21.34 -34.14
C ILE A 810 -5.19 -22.43 -34.54
N ASP A 811 -5.35 -22.67 -35.84
CA ASP A 811 -6.21 -23.76 -36.35
C ASP A 811 -5.71 -25.14 -35.89
N ILE A 812 -6.60 -26.06 -35.49
CA ILE A 812 -6.24 -27.42 -35.07
C ILE A 812 -7.01 -28.43 -35.92
N VAL A 813 -6.30 -29.08 -36.85
CA VAL A 813 -6.93 -29.82 -37.96
C VAL A 813 -6.46 -31.26 -38.09
N GLY A 814 -7.41 -32.16 -38.39
CA GLY A 814 -7.13 -33.57 -38.62
C GLY A 814 -6.84 -34.39 -37.35
N MET A 815 -7.39 -34.02 -36.19
CA MET A 815 -7.22 -34.78 -34.95
C MET A 815 -8.02 -36.10 -34.94
N THR A 816 -7.57 -37.12 -34.21
CA THR A 816 -8.29 -38.39 -34.06
C THR A 816 -8.24 -38.92 -32.64
N THR A 817 -9.11 -39.88 -32.32
CA THR A 817 -9.00 -40.64 -31.07
C THR A 817 -7.83 -41.63 -31.15
N GLY A 818 -6.95 -41.62 -30.14
CA GLY A 818 -5.76 -42.49 -30.10
C GLY A 818 -6.10 -43.99 -30.22
N ARG A 819 -5.21 -44.79 -30.82
CA ARG A 819 -5.50 -46.19 -31.18
C ARG A 819 -5.29 -47.20 -30.03
N SER A 820 -4.62 -46.81 -28.96
CA SER A 820 -3.94 -47.73 -28.03
C SER A 820 -4.69 -48.09 -26.73
N SER A 821 -5.74 -47.36 -26.32
CA SER A 821 -6.37 -47.54 -25.00
C SER A 821 -7.85 -47.97 -25.06
N LEU A 822 -8.35 -48.59 -23.97
CA LEU A 822 -9.75 -49.03 -23.85
C LEU A 822 -10.76 -47.86 -23.82
N TYR A 823 -10.27 -46.63 -23.64
CA TYR A 823 -11.05 -45.40 -23.57
C TYR A 823 -10.54 -44.47 -24.68
N ALA A 824 -11.19 -44.53 -25.84
CA ALA A 824 -10.80 -43.81 -27.06
C ALA A 824 -10.54 -42.32 -26.77
N SER A 825 -9.26 -41.97 -26.62
CA SER A 825 -8.84 -40.72 -25.99
C SER A 825 -8.85 -39.59 -27.02
N PRO A 826 -9.64 -38.52 -26.84
CA PRO A 826 -9.80 -37.43 -27.82
C PRO A 826 -8.52 -36.65 -28.14
N GLY A 827 -8.57 -35.91 -29.25
CA GLY A 827 -7.46 -35.12 -29.78
C GLY A 827 -6.84 -34.20 -28.74
N ILE A 828 -7.64 -33.28 -28.20
CA ILE A 828 -7.37 -32.52 -26.98
C ILE A 828 -8.16 -33.15 -25.83
N ARG A 829 -7.59 -33.18 -24.63
CA ARG A 829 -8.22 -33.71 -23.42
C ARG A 829 -7.90 -32.84 -22.21
N ALA A 830 -8.85 -32.68 -21.30
CA ALA A 830 -8.71 -32.08 -19.99
C ALA A 830 -9.30 -33.05 -18.93
N ASP A 831 -8.58 -33.33 -17.85
CA ASP A 831 -8.98 -34.27 -16.80
C ASP A 831 -8.71 -33.69 -15.41
N GLY A 832 -9.70 -33.73 -14.51
CA GLY A 832 -9.55 -33.35 -13.09
C GLY A 832 -10.16 -31.99 -12.75
N ALA A 833 -10.50 -31.76 -11.47
CA ALA A 833 -10.97 -30.46 -10.99
C ALA A 833 -9.85 -29.40 -11.08
N GLY A 834 -10.23 -28.12 -11.14
CA GLY A 834 -9.29 -26.99 -11.27
C GLY A 834 -8.71 -26.78 -12.68
N VAL A 835 -8.45 -27.87 -13.42
CA VAL A 835 -7.92 -27.82 -14.79
C VAL A 835 -8.82 -27.02 -15.74
N ARG A 836 -8.22 -26.10 -16.51
CA ARG A 836 -8.92 -25.31 -17.56
C ARG A 836 -8.38 -25.57 -18.97
N LEU A 837 -9.27 -25.53 -19.94
CA LEU A 837 -8.94 -25.48 -21.37
C LEU A 837 -9.67 -24.31 -22.04
N ARG A 838 -8.94 -23.31 -22.52
CA ARG A 838 -9.47 -22.12 -23.21
C ARG A 838 -9.09 -22.16 -24.68
N LEU A 839 -10.07 -22.13 -25.58
CA LEU A 839 -9.84 -22.01 -27.02
C LEU A 839 -10.47 -20.73 -27.55
N ALA A 840 -9.72 -19.93 -28.31
CA ALA A 840 -10.13 -18.64 -28.83
C ALA A 840 -9.88 -18.50 -30.35
N ALA A 841 -10.85 -17.94 -31.08
CA ALA A 841 -10.71 -17.47 -32.46
C ALA A 841 -10.07 -18.48 -33.45
N LEU A 842 -10.39 -19.76 -33.36
CA LEU A 842 -9.74 -20.85 -34.11
C LEU A 842 -10.69 -21.92 -34.65
N THR A 843 -10.25 -22.67 -35.68
CA THR A 843 -10.99 -23.83 -36.20
C THR A 843 -10.54 -25.13 -35.55
N VAL A 844 -11.47 -25.95 -35.07
CA VAL A 844 -11.21 -27.33 -34.64
C VAL A 844 -11.84 -28.32 -35.63
N SER A 845 -11.06 -29.25 -36.17
CA SER A 845 -11.57 -30.30 -37.07
C SER A 845 -10.92 -31.68 -36.88
N PRO A 846 -11.69 -32.78 -36.96
CA PRO A 846 -11.18 -34.14 -36.85
C PRO A 846 -10.69 -34.72 -38.19
N TYR A 847 -10.01 -35.86 -38.12
CA TYR A 847 -9.54 -36.64 -39.27
C TYR A 847 -10.70 -37.39 -39.96
N LEU A 848 -10.98 -37.06 -41.21
CA LEU A 848 -12.22 -37.45 -41.92
C LEU A 848 -12.36 -38.95 -42.27
N HIS A 849 -11.34 -39.79 -42.04
CA HIS A 849 -11.28 -41.15 -42.63
C HIS A 849 -11.79 -42.32 -41.77
N GLU A 850 -12.02 -42.14 -40.47
CA GLU A 850 -12.72 -43.14 -39.64
C GLU A 850 -13.71 -42.43 -38.70
N GLY A 851 -14.95 -42.94 -38.61
CA GLY A 851 -16.03 -42.39 -37.78
C GLY A 851 -15.84 -42.64 -36.27
N ARG A 852 -14.73 -42.17 -35.71
CA ARG A 852 -14.32 -42.29 -34.30
C ARG A 852 -14.09 -40.90 -33.69
N GLY A 853 -15.11 -40.04 -33.83
CA GLY A 853 -15.01 -38.63 -33.47
C GLY A 853 -14.74 -38.40 -31.99
N GLY A 854 -13.91 -37.40 -31.73
CA GLY A 854 -13.45 -37.00 -30.41
C GLY A 854 -12.32 -36.00 -30.59
N ALA A 855 -12.67 -34.75 -30.92
CA ALA A 855 -11.68 -33.68 -31.06
C ALA A 855 -11.27 -33.08 -29.71
N LEU A 856 -12.20 -33.06 -28.74
CA LEU A 856 -12.04 -32.44 -27.43
C LEU A 856 -12.85 -33.21 -26.37
N LEU A 857 -12.38 -33.21 -25.11
CA LEU A 857 -13.06 -33.76 -23.94
C LEU A 857 -12.57 -33.06 -22.67
N ALA A 858 -13.49 -32.57 -21.83
CA ALA A 858 -13.25 -32.26 -20.43
C ALA A 858 -13.85 -33.37 -19.55
N SER A 859 -13.18 -33.76 -18.46
CA SER A 859 -13.67 -34.79 -17.55
C SER A 859 -13.17 -34.58 -16.10
N GLY A 860 -13.81 -35.23 -15.12
CA GLY A 860 -13.34 -35.24 -13.74
C GLY A 860 -13.41 -33.91 -12.96
N GLY A 861 -14.08 -32.88 -13.51
CA GLY A 861 -14.18 -31.54 -12.92
C GLY A 861 -13.57 -30.42 -13.76
N ALA A 862 -12.93 -30.74 -14.89
CA ALA A 862 -12.24 -29.76 -15.72
C ALA A 862 -13.20 -28.78 -16.41
N GLU A 863 -12.83 -27.51 -16.45
CA GLU A 863 -13.56 -26.41 -17.11
C GLU A 863 -13.13 -26.23 -18.58
N LEU A 864 -14.01 -25.65 -19.39
CA LEU A 864 -13.84 -25.48 -20.82
C LEU A 864 -14.43 -24.15 -21.30
N ASP A 865 -13.58 -23.23 -21.77
CA ASP A 865 -13.97 -21.97 -22.41
C ASP A 865 -13.72 -22.02 -23.94
N LEU A 866 -14.64 -21.45 -24.71
CA LEU A 866 -14.73 -21.54 -26.18
C LEU A 866 -15.17 -20.20 -26.82
N ALA A 867 -14.27 -19.23 -26.90
CA ALA A 867 -14.54 -17.93 -27.53
C ALA A 867 -14.37 -17.98 -29.07
N ALA A 868 -15.43 -17.72 -29.83
CA ALA A 868 -15.40 -17.69 -31.31
C ALA A 868 -14.82 -18.96 -32.00
N VAL A 869 -14.93 -20.13 -31.37
CA VAL A 869 -14.36 -21.40 -31.87
C VAL A 869 -15.24 -22.05 -32.94
N THR A 870 -14.67 -22.32 -34.11
CA THR A 870 -15.38 -22.98 -35.22
C THR A 870 -15.12 -24.50 -35.23
N MET A 871 -16.07 -25.29 -34.71
CA MET A 871 -15.99 -26.76 -34.76
C MET A 871 -16.60 -27.32 -36.05
N THR A 872 -15.78 -27.90 -36.93
CA THR A 872 -16.26 -28.51 -38.20
C THR A 872 -16.11 -30.03 -38.22
N HIS A 873 -16.98 -30.71 -38.98
CA HIS A 873 -16.92 -32.17 -39.25
C HIS A 873 -16.94 -33.11 -38.02
N ASN A 874 -17.25 -32.61 -36.83
CA ASN A 874 -17.33 -33.41 -35.61
C ASN A 874 -18.56 -34.32 -35.61
N SER A 875 -18.34 -35.61 -35.34
CA SER A 875 -19.37 -36.66 -35.35
C SER A 875 -19.29 -37.49 -34.08
N ALA A 876 -20.31 -37.37 -33.21
CA ALA A 876 -20.44 -38.22 -32.03
C ALA A 876 -20.70 -39.67 -32.48
N SER A 877 -19.99 -40.62 -31.85
CA SER A 877 -20.08 -42.04 -32.21
C SER A 877 -20.20 -42.90 -30.95
N PHE A 878 -20.66 -44.14 -31.10
CA PHE A 878 -20.64 -45.13 -29.99
C PHE A 878 -19.23 -45.36 -29.38
N ARG A 879 -18.16 -44.87 -30.01
CA ARG A 879 -16.77 -44.98 -29.54
C ARG A 879 -16.11 -43.62 -29.22
N GLY A 880 -16.86 -42.55 -29.04
CA GLY A 880 -16.29 -41.22 -28.76
C GLY A 880 -17.30 -40.22 -28.18
N GLY A 881 -16.81 -39.27 -27.38
CA GLY A 881 -17.58 -38.52 -26.39
C GLY A 881 -18.77 -37.69 -26.91
N ARG A 882 -19.73 -37.48 -26.01
CA ARG A 882 -20.91 -36.61 -26.14
C ARG A 882 -20.70 -35.38 -25.25
N SER A 883 -20.82 -34.18 -25.81
CA SER A 883 -20.95 -32.95 -25.02
C SER A 883 -22.36 -32.82 -24.46
N LEU A 884 -22.58 -33.20 -23.20
CA LEU A 884 -23.79 -32.86 -22.44
C LEU A 884 -23.55 -33.04 -20.93
N PRO A 885 -24.02 -32.11 -20.08
CA PRO A 885 -24.01 -32.28 -18.63
C PRO A 885 -24.78 -33.53 -18.18
N LEU A 886 -24.44 -34.03 -16.99
CA LEU A 886 -25.28 -34.99 -16.27
C LEU A 886 -26.56 -34.28 -15.83
N ALA A 887 -27.71 -34.87 -16.14
CA ALA A 887 -29.01 -34.23 -15.88
C ALA A 887 -29.36 -34.24 -14.37
N PRO A 888 -29.70 -33.08 -13.78
CA PRO A 888 -30.31 -33.02 -12.45
C PRO A 888 -31.72 -33.64 -12.41
N ALA A 889 -32.28 -33.75 -11.21
CA ALA A 889 -33.68 -34.16 -11.02
C ALA A 889 -34.65 -33.12 -11.64
N PRO A 890 -35.82 -33.54 -12.16
CA PRO A 890 -36.77 -32.64 -12.80
C PRO A 890 -37.44 -31.70 -11.76
N GLY A 891 -37.09 -30.42 -11.80
CA GLY A 891 -37.72 -29.38 -10.99
C GLY A 891 -37.01 -28.02 -11.00
N SER A 892 -35.68 -28.00 -11.14
CA SER A 892 -34.89 -26.77 -11.07
C SER A 892 -34.95 -25.96 -12.38
N PRO A 893 -35.18 -24.62 -12.33
CA PRO A 893 -34.83 -23.74 -13.44
C PRO A 893 -33.30 -23.64 -13.58
N LEU A 894 -32.83 -23.33 -14.79
CA LEU A 894 -31.42 -23.10 -15.12
C LEU A 894 -31.22 -21.61 -15.45
N PRO A 895 -30.23 -20.93 -14.84
CA PRO A 895 -29.46 -19.89 -15.52
C PRO A 895 -28.63 -20.50 -16.66
N ILE A 896 -28.12 -19.65 -17.55
CA ILE A 896 -27.04 -19.97 -18.49
C ILE A 896 -25.75 -19.43 -17.87
#